data_AF-A0A9E2QNE5-F1
#
_entry.id   AF-A0A9E2QNE5-F1
#
_cell.length_a   1.000
_cell.length_b   1.000
_cell.length_c   1.000
_cell.angle_alpha   90.00
_cell.angle_beta   90.00
_cell.angle_gamma   90.00
#
_symmetry.space_group_name_H-M   'P 1'
#
loop_
_entity.id
_entity.type
_entity.pdbx_description
1 polymer ?
#
loop_
_entity_poly.entity_id
_entity_poly.type
_entity_poly.pdbx_seq_one_letter_code
_entity_poly.pdbx_strand_id
1 'polypeptide(L)'
;MKSFLVLLLSLMIICSGFVTHAQVVRSKLTSNSFSETNGIYRIDINVNPFYLTLTDTFSKKQLLHTTGSIAVKHRRNTNVFYEKPYTFYQAGNVVYQKTIDRITEMYTENQSHIFILGNALSNQMAQLTYRYNEDHTITLKFYELSAPHKSDEVIEWNIAFHSDKTDAYMGMGMRYNTTNHRGTVVTHWAAEVMPDLALIGENATTQGRDLTYAPVPFYINPKGYGLFLESFNYSVFDFAKTDTQTLRITAETDTLSLKVYPANSPLVIAGAFMLSHGTYNLPKPWVFGVWAAAGSDWQSKVRGQDVNYTVLNTCRNNGITLSAIFCEDWYFDFFSWKPIDDWTINRSYYPDYELMIADQHQAGVKHIGYFLPYISKQKLFKRNPVFTDVDHKGLFTKDKKGKSYVFNFAVWNEAQFDWTNPDAVAYFHNKFYAVAEKSGVDGWMNDFGEYTPYRSVFYNGETGRSMHNRYPLLWAKNARDMLSKRNTMGDYCVFSRSGWAGLHQYNDFIFTGDRNATYDLLSGLGSPIRGVLNAGLSVHPNVSVDIGAYNCEQTKPMSKLMLFRWIELGALIPVMRLHRGLQLCDHWRFDEDTETLQQWKKYAALHKSLFPYIYTLAQQAVDSGWPMVRHLAMYYPSDTISINQDFEFLLGDRILSSPVIDENPDIGRASMDGARTTWRVYLPDGNWYHYWTNKKYSGGKYYDVPAAPGFLPMFIREGRIIPTYQKDADTFVQGVEDPAIKDFEFVNDAITIYFYGYGSDRFTLWDGTVIDCTRLPGQTGKYKVSNDTGRTYQCQFID
;
A
#
# COMPACT_ATOMS: atom_id res chain seq x y z
N MET A 1 -17.11 -51.66 -49.07
CA MET A 1 -15.86 -52.44 -49.21
C MET A 1 -15.04 -51.77 -50.31
N LYS A 2 -13.78 -51.42 -50.02
CA LYS A 2 -13.08 -50.23 -50.57
C LYS A 2 -13.77 -48.89 -50.26
N SER A 3 -13.02 -47.85 -49.92
CA SER A 3 -12.07 -47.88 -48.80
C SER A 3 -12.22 -46.56 -48.05
N PHE A 4 -12.55 -46.58 -46.77
CA PHE A 4 -11.61 -46.87 -45.69
C PHE A 4 -10.72 -45.66 -45.43
N LEU A 5 -10.85 -45.20 -44.19
CA LEU A 5 -9.75 -44.85 -43.32
C LEU A 5 -9.13 -43.46 -43.44
N VAL A 6 -9.08 -42.90 -42.23
CA VAL A 6 -7.90 -42.27 -41.64
C VAL A 6 -7.62 -40.87 -42.17
N LEU A 7 -8.04 -39.88 -41.38
CA LEU A 7 -7.23 -39.34 -40.28
C LEU A 7 -5.92 -38.82 -40.85
N LEU A 8 -5.80 -37.50 -40.95
CA LEU A 8 -4.66 -36.80 -40.32
C LEU A 8 -4.72 -35.26 -40.32
N LEU A 9 -5.70 -34.60 -40.95
CA LEU A 9 -5.75 -33.11 -40.99
C LEU A 9 -7.11 -32.45 -40.68
N SER A 10 -8.02 -33.12 -39.97
CA SER A 10 -9.27 -32.48 -39.48
C SER A 10 -9.63 -32.85 -38.04
N LEU A 11 -8.62 -33.10 -37.21
CA LEU A 11 -8.75 -33.26 -35.77
C LEU A 11 -7.45 -32.78 -35.12
N MET A 12 -7.58 -31.96 -34.07
CA MET A 12 -6.52 -31.30 -33.28
C MET A 12 -5.70 -30.23 -34.03
N ILE A 13 -5.50 -28.99 -33.56
CA ILE A 13 -5.85 -28.24 -32.32
C ILE A 13 -5.91 -26.76 -32.79
N ILE A 14 -7.05 -26.05 -32.79
CA ILE A 14 -7.59 -25.21 -31.70
C ILE A 14 -6.53 -24.38 -30.96
N CYS A 15 -6.39 -23.09 -31.27
CA CYS A 15 -6.33 -22.06 -30.22
C CYS A 15 -6.52 -20.63 -30.75
N SER A 16 -7.11 -19.79 -29.89
CA SER A 16 -7.15 -18.33 -29.94
C SER A 16 -7.50 -17.65 -31.28
N GLY A 17 -8.79 -17.60 -31.58
CA GLY A 17 -9.39 -16.38 -32.14
C GLY A 17 -10.50 -15.93 -31.21
N PHE A 18 -10.49 -14.67 -30.77
CA PHE A 18 -11.69 -14.00 -30.24
C PHE A 18 -11.64 -12.49 -30.54
N VAL A 19 -12.41 -12.10 -31.56
CA VAL A 19 -12.85 -10.73 -31.79
C VAL A 19 -14.30 -10.65 -31.33
N THR A 20 -14.66 -9.67 -30.50
CA THR A 20 -16.06 -9.39 -30.16
C THR A 20 -16.40 -7.93 -30.39
N HIS A 21 -17.46 -7.71 -31.18
CA HIS A 21 -18.02 -6.39 -31.48
C HIS A 21 -18.78 -5.81 -30.28
N ALA A 22 -18.88 -4.48 -30.20
CA ALA A 22 -19.90 -3.78 -29.42
C ALA A 22 -20.75 -2.88 -30.35
N GLN A 23 -22.07 -2.94 -30.22
CA GLN A 23 -22.99 -2.11 -31.01
C GLN A 23 -23.13 -0.70 -30.39
N VAL A 24 -23.29 0.31 -31.26
CA VAL A 24 -23.36 1.72 -30.89
C VAL A 24 -24.82 2.16 -30.67
N VAL A 25 -25.12 2.69 -29.47
CA VAL A 25 -26.29 3.54 -29.25
C VAL A 25 -25.83 5.01 -29.27
N ARG A 26 -26.39 5.82 -30.17
CA ARG A 26 -26.07 7.25 -30.30
C ARG A 26 -26.97 8.10 -29.40
N SER A 27 -26.38 8.82 -28.46
CA SER A 27 -26.89 10.11 -27.97
C SER A 27 -25.81 11.18 -28.15
N LYS A 28 -26.20 12.39 -28.55
CA LYS A 28 -25.27 13.49 -28.87
C LYS A 28 -24.94 14.30 -27.62
N LEU A 29 -23.67 14.35 -27.23
CA LEU A 29 -23.07 15.47 -26.49
C LEU A 29 -21.73 15.84 -27.13
N THR A 30 -21.36 17.11 -27.02
CA THR A 30 -20.31 17.75 -27.83
C THR A 30 -18.89 17.42 -27.41
N SER A 31 -17.97 17.48 -28.37
CA SER A 31 -16.66 16.84 -28.35
C SER A 31 -15.60 17.46 -27.42
N ASN A 32 -15.07 16.65 -26.51
CA ASN A 32 -13.61 16.46 -26.42
C ASN A 32 -13.30 15.13 -27.10
N SER A 33 -12.66 15.15 -28.27
CA SER A 33 -12.55 13.97 -29.13
C SER A 33 -11.24 13.21 -28.94
N PHE A 34 -11.29 12.12 -28.16
CA PHE A 34 -10.54 10.93 -28.55
C PHE A 34 -11.27 10.27 -29.74
N SER A 35 -10.54 9.91 -30.79
CA SER A 35 -11.08 9.11 -31.89
C SER A 35 -10.05 8.05 -32.28
N GLU A 36 -10.42 6.79 -32.09
CA GLU A 36 -9.64 5.66 -32.58
C GLU A 36 -9.79 5.55 -34.11
N THR A 37 -8.67 5.41 -34.82
CA THR A 37 -8.69 5.03 -36.24
C THR A 37 -7.36 4.36 -36.60
N ASN A 38 -7.43 3.13 -37.13
CA ASN A 38 -6.29 2.37 -37.67
C ASN A 38 -5.09 2.18 -36.72
N GLY A 39 -5.33 1.95 -35.42
CA GLY A 39 -4.26 1.62 -34.46
C GLY A 39 -3.32 2.78 -34.12
N ILE A 40 -3.71 4.03 -34.38
CA ILE A 40 -2.92 5.21 -34.06
C ILE A 40 -3.41 5.80 -32.73
N TYR A 41 -2.64 5.61 -31.66
CA TYR A 41 -2.86 6.31 -30.39
C TYR A 41 -2.39 7.76 -30.51
N ARG A 42 -3.30 8.71 -30.32
CA ARG A 42 -2.96 10.13 -30.19
C ARG A 42 -2.95 10.52 -28.72
N ILE A 43 -1.77 10.59 -28.13
CA ILE A 43 -1.56 11.21 -26.83
C ILE A 43 -1.16 12.67 -27.10
N ASP A 44 -2.10 13.60 -26.99
CA ASP A 44 -1.78 15.03 -26.94
C ASP A 44 -1.17 15.36 -25.56
N ILE A 45 0.08 14.93 -25.31
CA ILE A 45 0.85 15.44 -24.18
C ILE A 45 1.10 16.91 -24.49
N ASN A 46 0.37 17.80 -23.83
CA ASN A 46 0.48 19.23 -24.05
C ASN A 46 1.71 19.77 -23.32
N VAL A 47 2.90 19.43 -23.83
CA VAL A 47 4.20 19.80 -23.25
C VAL A 47 4.53 21.25 -23.58
N ASN A 48 3.75 22.17 -22.98
CA ASN A 48 4.05 23.60 -22.89
C ASN A 48 4.91 23.85 -21.64
N PRO A 49 5.68 24.96 -21.61
CA PRO A 49 7.12 24.98 -21.29
C PRO A 49 7.60 24.10 -20.14
N PHE A 50 8.66 23.33 -20.42
CA PHE A 50 9.58 22.88 -19.39
C PHE A 50 10.34 24.06 -18.78
N TYR A 51 10.36 24.10 -17.45
CA TYR A 51 11.33 24.87 -16.68
C TYR A 51 12.33 23.88 -16.09
N LEU A 52 13.56 23.89 -16.61
CA LEU A 52 14.69 23.20 -16.01
C LEU A 52 15.56 24.24 -15.33
N THR A 53 15.72 24.14 -14.01
CA THR A 53 16.68 24.97 -13.27
C THR A 53 17.69 24.05 -12.60
N LEU A 54 18.94 24.15 -13.01
CA LEU A 54 20.08 23.55 -12.31
C LEU A 54 20.61 24.62 -11.35
N THR A 55 20.70 24.28 -10.06
CA THR A 55 21.06 25.20 -8.98
C THR A 55 22.30 24.69 -8.25
N ASP A 56 23.42 25.39 -8.43
CA ASP A 56 24.60 25.24 -7.59
C ASP A 56 24.34 25.88 -6.20
N THR A 57 24.80 25.24 -5.13
CA THR A 57 24.21 25.34 -3.78
C THR A 57 24.56 26.61 -3.00
N PHE A 58 25.07 27.67 -3.65
CA PHE A 58 25.60 28.86 -2.98
C PHE A 58 25.11 30.25 -3.44
N SER A 59 24.10 30.38 -4.32
CA SER A 59 23.50 31.70 -4.61
C SER A 59 21.98 31.72 -4.79
N LYS A 60 21.27 32.33 -3.84
CA LYS A 60 19.83 32.63 -3.94
C LYS A 60 19.56 33.81 -4.88
N LYS A 61 19.22 33.56 -6.15
CA LYS A 61 18.46 34.48 -7.03
C LYS A 61 17.46 33.72 -7.92
N GLN A 62 16.45 34.44 -8.41
CA GLN A 62 15.12 33.90 -8.73
C GLN A 62 14.75 34.04 -10.22
N LEU A 63 13.89 33.11 -10.69
CA LEU A 63 12.92 33.21 -11.80
C LEU A 63 13.34 33.78 -13.17
N LEU A 64 13.19 32.98 -14.23
CA LEU A 64 13.01 33.43 -15.61
C LEU A 64 11.89 32.64 -16.31
N HIS A 65 10.97 33.37 -16.97
CA HIS A 65 9.92 32.78 -17.79
C HIS A 65 10.42 32.43 -19.18
N THR A 66 10.16 31.21 -19.67
CA THR A 66 10.32 30.83 -21.07
C THR A 66 9.15 29.95 -21.50
N THR A 67 8.75 30.06 -22.78
CA THR A 67 7.65 29.28 -23.38
C THR A 67 8.19 28.35 -24.47
N GLY A 68 7.69 27.12 -24.51
CA GLY A 68 8.08 26.13 -25.52
C GLY A 68 7.10 24.97 -25.54
N SER A 69 6.54 24.69 -26.71
CA SER A 69 5.61 23.58 -26.96
C SER A 69 6.36 22.39 -27.56
N ILE A 70 6.08 21.18 -27.11
CA ILE A 70 6.35 19.96 -27.87
C ILE A 70 5.03 19.41 -28.40
N ALA A 71 4.98 19.11 -29.70
CA ALA A 71 3.89 18.37 -30.32
C ALA A 71 4.48 17.14 -31.04
N VAL A 72 4.11 15.94 -30.59
CA VAL A 72 4.51 14.68 -31.24
C VAL A 72 3.42 14.26 -32.22
N LYS A 73 3.77 14.09 -33.50
CA LYS A 73 2.82 13.67 -34.53
C LYS A 73 3.42 12.59 -35.42
N HIS A 74 2.93 11.36 -35.26
CA HIS A 74 3.29 10.26 -36.14
C HIS A 74 2.54 10.38 -37.49
N ARG A 75 3.25 10.36 -38.62
CA ARG A 75 2.64 10.26 -39.95
C ARG A 75 3.58 9.58 -40.95
N ARG A 76 3.09 8.53 -41.62
CA ARG A 76 3.70 8.01 -42.85
C ARG A 76 3.31 8.90 -44.04
N ASN A 77 4.25 9.04 -44.97
CA ASN A 77 4.15 9.61 -46.33
C ASN A 77 4.11 11.14 -46.51
N THR A 78 5.29 11.65 -46.88
CA THR A 78 5.62 12.62 -47.95
C THR A 78 5.01 14.03 -48.02
N ASN A 79 5.96 14.97 -48.18
CA ASN A 79 5.89 16.34 -48.71
C ASN A 79 5.33 17.45 -47.80
N VAL A 80 6.22 18.41 -47.55
CA VAL A 80 6.05 19.58 -46.68
C VAL A 80 6.04 20.84 -47.52
N PHE A 81 5.10 21.74 -47.24
CA PHE A 81 5.29 23.18 -47.38
C PHE A 81 4.57 23.87 -46.22
N TYR A 82 5.24 24.82 -45.55
CA TYR A 82 4.73 26.15 -45.17
C TYR A 82 5.80 26.93 -44.36
N GLU A 83 5.68 28.25 -44.34
CA GLU A 83 6.74 29.19 -43.98
C GLU A 83 6.27 30.19 -42.91
N LYS A 84 7.03 30.32 -41.79
CA LYS A 84 7.26 31.53 -40.93
C LYS A 84 6.04 32.28 -40.30
N PRO A 85 6.18 32.89 -39.09
CA PRO A 85 7.13 33.97 -38.79
C PRO A 85 8.06 33.76 -37.58
N TYR A 86 9.10 34.57 -37.52
CA TYR A 86 9.97 34.74 -36.34
C TYR A 86 9.49 35.91 -35.48
N THR A 87 9.80 35.86 -34.19
CA THR A 87 9.71 37.02 -33.30
C THR A 87 11.09 37.29 -32.70
N PHE A 88 11.62 38.49 -32.91
CA PHE A 88 12.78 38.98 -32.17
C PHE A 88 12.31 39.58 -30.85
N TYR A 89 13.04 39.35 -29.77
CA TYR A 89 12.80 39.99 -28.48
C TYR A 89 14.06 40.76 -28.08
N GLN A 90 13.88 42.02 -27.71
CA GLN A 90 14.94 42.87 -27.17
C GLN A 90 14.66 43.10 -25.68
N ALA A 91 15.62 42.75 -24.84
CA ALA A 91 15.63 43.06 -23.41
C ALA A 91 17.02 43.61 -23.05
N GLY A 92 17.14 44.94 -23.05
CA GLY A 92 18.43 45.63 -22.91
C GLY A 92 19.27 45.62 -24.20
N ASN A 93 20.59 45.75 -24.05
CA ASN A 93 21.56 45.91 -25.14
C ASN A 93 22.00 44.58 -25.80
N VAL A 94 21.25 43.49 -25.63
CA VAL A 94 21.60 42.16 -26.14
C VAL A 94 20.53 41.68 -27.14
N VAL A 95 20.99 41.27 -28.32
CA VAL A 95 20.18 40.64 -29.37
C VAL A 95 20.28 39.12 -29.21
N TYR A 96 19.15 38.44 -29.05
CA TYR A 96 19.12 36.99 -28.93
C TYR A 96 19.12 36.31 -30.31
N GLN A 97 20.06 35.41 -30.54
CA GLN A 97 20.08 34.53 -31.71
C GLN A 97 19.73 33.09 -31.29
N LYS A 98 18.60 32.56 -31.78
CA LYS A 98 18.22 31.16 -31.60
C LYS A 98 18.80 30.33 -32.75
N THR A 99 20.01 29.81 -32.56
CA THR A 99 20.59 28.81 -33.48
C THR A 99 20.01 27.43 -33.15
N ILE A 100 19.01 26.98 -33.91
CA ILE A 100 18.71 25.55 -34.04
C ILE A 100 19.57 25.06 -35.20
N ASP A 101 20.77 24.56 -34.90
CA ASP A 101 21.52 23.82 -35.89
C ASP A 101 20.87 22.44 -36.11
N ARG A 102 20.79 22.05 -37.38
CA ARG A 102 20.26 20.75 -37.81
C ARG A 102 21.04 19.62 -37.13
N ILE A 103 20.36 18.78 -36.38
CA ILE A 103 20.82 17.40 -36.16
C ILE A 103 20.16 16.52 -37.22
N THR A 104 20.98 15.80 -37.98
CA THR A 104 20.56 14.94 -39.08
C THR A 104 20.02 13.62 -38.51
N GLU A 105 18.97 13.09 -39.13
CA GLU A 105 18.33 11.84 -38.69
C GLU A 105 19.31 10.66 -38.72
N MET A 106 19.37 9.90 -37.62
CA MET A 106 19.77 8.49 -37.64
C MET A 106 18.63 7.67 -37.05
N TYR A 107 17.98 6.87 -37.91
CA TYR A 107 16.93 5.95 -37.51
C TYR A 107 17.55 4.66 -36.94
N THR A 108 17.29 4.39 -35.66
CA THR A 108 17.38 3.05 -35.06
C THR A 108 16.08 2.77 -34.35
N GLU A 109 15.42 1.65 -34.68
CA GLU A 109 13.95 1.51 -34.64
C GLU A 109 13.25 1.63 -33.26
N ASN A 110 13.98 1.77 -32.15
CA ASN A 110 13.40 1.89 -30.79
C ASN A 110 14.03 2.98 -29.89
N GLN A 111 14.86 3.89 -30.41
CA GLN A 111 15.40 5.02 -29.63
C GLN A 111 15.42 6.33 -30.43
N SER A 112 15.13 7.45 -29.76
CA SER A 112 15.08 8.79 -30.35
C SER A 112 15.78 9.83 -29.46
N HIS A 113 16.54 10.71 -30.10
CA HIS A 113 17.45 11.69 -29.48
C HIS A 113 17.48 12.95 -30.38
N ILE A 114 17.78 14.18 -29.94
CA ILE A 114 18.22 14.71 -28.63
C ILE A 114 17.41 15.99 -28.35
N PHE A 115 17.08 16.31 -27.09
CA PHE A 115 16.77 17.69 -26.69
C PHE A 115 17.85 18.24 -25.75
N ILE A 116 18.51 19.33 -26.15
CA ILE A 116 19.44 20.08 -25.29
C ILE A 116 18.66 21.22 -24.62
N LEU A 117 18.54 21.15 -23.30
CA LEU A 117 17.97 22.19 -22.45
C LEU A 117 19.13 22.97 -21.82
N GLY A 118 19.39 24.19 -22.30
CA GLY A 118 20.45 25.05 -21.77
C GLY A 118 19.89 26.15 -20.85
N ASN A 119 20.47 26.33 -19.67
CA ASN A 119 20.24 27.53 -18.85
C ASN A 119 21.22 28.64 -19.25
N ALA A 120 20.71 29.73 -19.82
CA ALA A 120 21.53 30.86 -20.27
C ALA A 120 22.26 31.61 -19.14
N LEU A 121 21.94 31.34 -17.87
CA LEU A 121 22.61 31.95 -16.71
C LEU A 121 23.72 31.10 -16.09
N SER A 122 23.75 29.78 -16.29
CA SER A 122 24.75 28.89 -15.66
C SER A 122 25.66 28.13 -16.63
N ASN A 123 25.47 28.27 -17.94
CA ASN A 123 26.13 27.46 -18.99
C ASN A 123 25.92 25.94 -18.87
N GLN A 124 25.15 25.46 -17.88
CA GLN A 124 24.81 24.05 -17.75
C GLN A 124 23.79 23.69 -18.83
N MET A 125 24.11 22.62 -19.56
CA MET A 125 23.24 22.01 -20.54
C MET A 125 22.80 20.64 -20.04
N ALA A 126 21.54 20.30 -20.24
CA ALA A 126 21.03 18.96 -20.00
C ALA A 126 20.52 18.31 -21.29
N GLN A 127 20.77 17.01 -21.46
CA GLN A 127 20.23 16.19 -22.53
C GLN A 127 19.02 15.41 -22.02
N LEU A 128 17.87 15.58 -22.67
CA LEU A 128 16.73 14.67 -22.54
C LEU A 128 16.76 13.59 -23.63
N THR A 129 16.56 12.35 -23.22
CA THR A 129 16.26 11.19 -24.07
C THR A 129 14.93 10.56 -23.66
N TYR A 130 14.24 9.92 -24.59
CA TYR A 130 13.03 9.16 -24.29
C TYR A 130 13.01 7.81 -24.99
N ARG A 131 12.33 6.83 -24.37
CA ARG A 131 12.15 5.47 -24.90
C ARG A 131 10.73 5.00 -24.62
N TYR A 132 10.06 4.49 -25.65
CA TYR A 132 8.85 3.68 -25.48
C TYR A 132 9.27 2.25 -25.16
N ASN A 133 8.74 1.68 -24.09
CA ASN A 133 9.11 0.38 -23.59
C ASN A 133 8.12 -0.70 -24.04
N GLU A 134 8.54 -1.98 -24.03
CA GLU A 134 7.67 -3.11 -24.36
C GLU A 134 6.52 -3.29 -23.36
N ASP A 135 6.68 -2.82 -22.11
CA ASP A 135 5.63 -2.75 -21.08
C ASP A 135 4.63 -1.58 -21.28
N HIS A 136 4.62 -0.99 -22.48
CA HIS A 136 3.82 0.17 -22.90
C HIS A 136 4.09 1.49 -22.13
N THR A 137 5.10 1.52 -21.27
CA THR A 137 5.48 2.74 -20.53
C THR A 137 6.45 3.62 -21.33
N ILE A 138 6.60 4.87 -20.92
CA ILE A 138 7.58 5.81 -21.51
C ILE A 138 8.62 6.16 -20.46
N THR A 139 9.89 5.89 -20.71
CA THR A 139 11.00 6.37 -19.88
C THR A 139 11.53 7.68 -20.44
N LEU A 140 11.72 8.68 -19.58
CA LEU A 140 12.37 9.96 -19.86
C LEU A 140 13.65 10.05 -19.01
N LYS A 141 14.81 10.25 -19.62
CA LYS A 141 16.08 10.42 -18.88
C LYS A 141 16.75 11.74 -19.20
N PHE A 142 17.09 12.50 -18.15
CA PHE A 142 17.82 13.75 -18.23
C PHE A 142 19.25 13.56 -17.69
N TYR A 143 20.23 13.96 -18.48
CA TYR A 143 21.66 13.90 -18.20
C TYR A 143 22.24 15.31 -18.18
N GLU A 144 23.16 15.62 -17.28
CA GLU A 144 23.94 16.86 -17.37
C GLU A 144 25.08 16.69 -18.39
N LEU A 145 25.34 17.72 -19.20
CA LEU A 145 26.38 17.75 -20.24
C LEU A 145 27.60 18.61 -19.83
N SER A 146 27.62 19.10 -18.59
CA SER A 146 28.70 19.89 -17.99
C SER A 146 29.96 19.05 -17.76
N ALA A 147 31.10 19.72 -17.52
CA ALA A 147 32.34 19.07 -17.10
C ALA A 147 32.15 18.28 -15.78
N PRO A 148 32.95 17.22 -15.53
CA PRO A 148 32.77 16.37 -14.35
C PRO A 148 32.89 17.16 -13.04
N HIS A 149 31.84 17.09 -12.22
CA HIS A 149 31.80 17.59 -10.85
C HIS A 149 32.85 16.91 -9.97
N LYS A 150 33.17 17.50 -8.82
CA LYS A 150 33.96 16.78 -7.80
C LYS A 150 33.10 15.68 -7.20
N SER A 151 33.73 14.57 -6.80
CA SER A 151 33.08 13.33 -6.33
C SER A 151 32.09 13.47 -5.16
N ASP A 152 32.05 14.63 -4.52
CA ASP A 152 31.35 14.89 -3.26
C ASP A 152 30.21 15.92 -3.42
N GLU A 153 30.00 16.47 -4.62
CA GLU A 153 28.96 17.47 -4.93
C GLU A 153 27.62 16.77 -5.29
N VAL A 154 26.52 17.17 -4.65
CA VAL A 154 25.18 16.59 -4.87
C VAL A 154 24.47 17.35 -6.00
N ILE A 155 24.17 16.66 -7.09
CA ILE A 155 23.33 17.21 -8.16
C ILE A 155 21.87 17.24 -7.70
N GLU A 156 21.27 18.43 -7.68
CA GLU A 156 19.82 18.62 -7.48
C GLU A 156 19.17 18.99 -8.82
N TRP A 157 18.20 18.17 -9.25
CA TRP A 157 17.36 18.46 -10.41
C TRP A 157 16.08 19.15 -9.99
N ASN A 158 15.78 20.32 -10.56
CA ASN A 158 14.46 20.95 -10.48
C ASN A 158 13.79 20.96 -11.86
N ILE A 159 12.69 20.21 -11.98
CA ILE A 159 11.85 20.13 -13.18
C ILE A 159 10.42 20.55 -12.87
N ALA A 160 9.77 21.25 -13.81
CA ALA A 160 8.35 21.58 -13.73
C ALA A 160 7.56 21.09 -14.96
N PHE A 161 6.31 20.71 -14.70
CA PHE A 161 5.29 20.33 -15.67
C PHE A 161 4.08 21.25 -15.53
N HIS A 162 3.37 21.53 -16.63
CA HIS A 162 2.06 22.19 -16.56
C HIS A 162 1.07 21.37 -15.72
N SER A 163 0.24 22.05 -14.94
CA SER A 163 -0.88 21.46 -14.22
C SER A 163 -2.16 22.29 -14.38
N ASP A 164 -3.24 21.62 -14.75
CA ASP A 164 -4.57 22.20 -14.80
C ASP A 164 -5.20 22.29 -13.41
N LYS A 165 -6.15 23.22 -13.25
CA LYS A 165 -6.97 23.37 -12.05
C LYS A 165 -7.80 22.11 -11.69
N THR A 166 -7.99 21.20 -12.65
CA THR A 166 -8.76 19.95 -12.53
C THR A 166 -7.89 18.71 -12.42
N ASP A 167 -6.57 18.83 -12.29
CA ASP A 167 -5.72 17.68 -11.98
C ASP A 167 -5.99 17.15 -10.57
N ALA A 168 -5.73 15.86 -10.39
CA ALA A 168 -5.59 15.23 -9.08
C ALA A 168 -4.32 14.38 -9.08
N TYR A 169 -3.73 14.19 -7.91
CA TYR A 169 -2.42 13.56 -7.74
C TYR A 169 -2.50 12.54 -6.61
N MET A 170 -2.64 11.26 -6.95
CA MET A 170 -3.03 10.21 -6.01
C MET A 170 -1.92 9.20 -5.78
N GLY A 171 -1.72 8.74 -4.53
CA GLY A 171 -0.64 7.81 -4.16
C GLY A 171 0.47 8.50 -3.36
N MET A 172 1.68 8.53 -3.92
CA MET A 172 2.93 9.03 -3.30
C MET A 172 3.47 8.22 -2.11
N GLY A 173 3.12 6.94 -1.99
CA GLY A 173 3.42 6.10 -0.83
C GLY A 173 2.25 6.01 0.14
N MET A 174 2.47 5.50 1.35
CA MET A 174 1.44 5.35 2.38
C MET A 174 1.15 6.68 3.10
N ARG A 175 0.44 7.62 2.46
CA ARG A 175 0.18 8.97 3.01
C ARG A 175 -1.11 9.05 3.82
N TYR A 176 -1.09 9.88 4.88
CA TYR A 176 -2.16 9.99 5.89
C TYR A 176 -2.89 11.35 5.91
N ASN A 177 -2.36 12.35 5.20
CA ASN A 177 -2.88 13.71 5.16
C ASN A 177 -4.01 13.92 4.14
N THR A 178 -3.95 13.26 3.00
CA THR A 178 -4.97 13.26 1.93
C THR A 178 -4.66 12.17 0.91
N THR A 179 -5.65 11.82 0.10
CA THR A 179 -5.55 10.96 -1.08
C THR A 179 -5.35 11.73 -2.40
N ASN A 180 -5.67 13.02 -2.43
CA ASN A 180 -5.43 13.91 -3.56
C ASN A 180 -4.46 15.02 -3.16
N HIS A 181 -3.20 14.88 -3.56
CA HIS A 181 -2.11 15.78 -3.17
C HIS A 181 -2.15 17.17 -3.85
N ARG A 182 -3.14 17.48 -4.69
CA ARG A 182 -3.24 18.83 -5.29
C ARG A 182 -3.31 19.93 -4.23
N GLY A 183 -2.44 20.92 -4.33
CA GLY A 183 -2.27 22.00 -3.36
C GLY A 183 -1.37 21.64 -2.17
N THR A 184 -0.72 20.47 -2.17
CA THR A 184 0.25 20.06 -1.15
C THR A 184 1.68 20.06 -1.69
N VAL A 185 2.65 19.95 -0.77
CA VAL A 185 4.03 19.58 -1.06
C VAL A 185 4.29 18.27 -0.32
N VAL A 186 4.89 17.30 -0.99
CA VAL A 186 5.07 15.92 -0.50
C VAL A 186 6.53 15.51 -0.62
N THR A 187 7.09 15.04 0.49
CA THR A 187 8.49 14.63 0.62
C THR A 187 8.65 13.13 0.39
N HIS A 188 9.57 12.72 -0.47
CA HIS A 188 9.97 11.33 -0.67
C HIS A 188 11.16 10.98 0.25
N TRP A 189 10.83 10.68 1.50
CA TRP A 189 11.77 10.24 2.53
C TRP A 189 11.01 9.49 3.62
N ALA A 190 11.54 8.37 4.08
CA ALA A 190 10.87 7.55 5.08
C ALA A 190 11.08 8.16 6.46
N ALA A 191 10.05 8.14 7.29
CA ALA A 191 10.09 8.76 8.61
C ALA A 191 9.03 8.17 9.53
N GLU A 192 9.26 8.32 10.83
CA GLU A 192 8.19 8.18 11.81
C GLU A 192 7.01 9.10 11.50
N VAL A 193 5.83 8.65 11.88
CA VAL A 193 4.59 9.39 11.71
C VAL A 193 4.08 9.85 13.07
N MET A 194 4.94 10.59 13.78
CA MET A 194 4.65 11.19 15.08
C MET A 194 4.58 12.73 14.93
N PRO A 195 3.41 13.32 14.64
CA PRO A 195 3.29 14.75 14.32
C PRO A 195 3.70 15.69 15.48
N ASP A 196 3.65 15.22 16.72
CA ASP A 196 3.90 16.01 17.93
C ASP A 196 5.27 15.75 18.59
N LEU A 197 6.04 14.76 18.12
CA LEU A 197 7.41 14.54 18.57
C LEU A 197 8.42 15.21 17.64
N ALA A 198 9.23 16.11 18.21
CA ALA A 198 10.42 16.60 17.54
C ALA A 198 11.39 15.45 17.31
N LEU A 199 11.52 15.01 16.06
CA LEU A 199 12.54 14.06 15.64
C LEU A 199 13.93 14.56 16.08
N ILE A 200 14.70 13.68 16.74
CA ILE A 200 16.04 14.00 17.26
C ILE A 200 17.09 13.38 16.33
N GLY A 201 18.03 14.20 15.83
CA GLY A 201 19.18 13.73 15.05
C GLY A 201 19.06 13.97 13.55
N GLU A 202 19.81 13.20 12.74
CA GLU A 202 19.90 13.43 11.28
C GLU A 202 18.61 13.12 10.52
N ASN A 203 17.68 12.37 11.11
CA ASN A 203 16.35 12.11 10.55
C ASN A 203 15.34 13.25 10.87
N ALA A 204 15.77 14.33 11.54
CA ALA A 204 14.92 15.49 11.84
C ALA A 204 14.62 16.39 10.63
N THR A 205 15.08 16.02 9.44
CA THR A 205 14.87 16.74 8.18
C THR A 205 13.42 16.72 7.70
N THR A 206 12.63 15.74 8.16
CA THR A 206 11.20 15.62 7.85
C THR A 206 10.35 16.05 9.04
N GLN A 207 9.97 17.32 9.09
CA GLN A 207 8.86 17.80 9.92
C GLN A 207 7.73 18.22 8.99
N GLY A 208 6.56 17.59 9.11
CA GLY A 208 5.48 17.83 8.16
C GLY A 208 4.21 17.05 8.47
N ARG A 209 3.14 17.35 7.72
CA ARG A 209 1.90 16.56 7.73
C ARG A 209 1.94 15.41 6.74
N ASP A 210 2.95 15.35 5.87
CA ASP A 210 3.15 14.39 4.80
C ASP A 210 3.98 13.16 5.20
N LEU A 211 4.41 13.06 6.47
CA LEU A 211 5.26 11.97 6.99
C LEU A 211 4.69 10.57 6.69
N THR A 212 5.57 9.62 6.40
CA THR A 212 5.21 8.23 6.10
C THR A 212 6.37 7.27 6.32
N TYR A 213 6.03 6.06 6.80
CA TYR A 213 6.93 4.91 6.86
C TYR A 213 7.30 4.36 5.47
N ALA A 214 6.43 4.55 4.47
CA ALA A 214 6.56 3.94 3.15
C ALA A 214 6.31 4.94 2.02
N PRO A 215 7.24 5.87 1.77
CA PRO A 215 7.15 6.81 0.67
C PRO A 215 7.43 6.08 -0.65
N VAL A 216 6.72 6.45 -1.72
CA VAL A 216 7.05 6.03 -3.09
C VAL A 216 6.86 7.24 -3.99
N PRO A 217 7.80 7.59 -4.88
CA PRO A 217 7.74 8.81 -5.68
C PRO A 217 6.94 8.55 -6.97
N PHE A 218 5.75 7.97 -6.80
CA PHE A 218 4.81 7.59 -7.84
C PHE A 218 3.44 8.18 -7.53
N TYR A 219 2.84 8.85 -8.51
CA TYR A 219 1.45 9.28 -8.43
C TYR A 219 0.67 8.90 -9.70
N ILE A 220 -0.65 8.85 -9.55
CA ILE A 220 -1.60 8.69 -10.65
C ILE A 220 -2.43 9.98 -10.78
N ASN A 221 -2.56 10.48 -12.01
CA ASN A 221 -3.56 11.48 -12.38
C ASN A 221 -4.75 10.76 -13.05
N PRO A 222 -5.98 10.86 -12.51
CA PRO A 222 -7.17 10.23 -13.08
C PRO A 222 -7.47 10.56 -14.55
N LYS A 223 -6.86 11.63 -15.10
CA LYS A 223 -6.90 11.96 -16.54
C LYS A 223 -6.18 10.97 -17.45
N GLY A 224 -5.52 9.95 -16.91
CA GLY A 224 -5.07 8.77 -17.67
C GLY A 224 -3.55 8.56 -17.75
N TYR A 225 -2.79 9.03 -16.75
CA TYR A 225 -1.37 8.70 -16.64
C TYR A 225 -0.90 8.57 -15.18
N GLY A 226 0.04 7.65 -14.95
CA GLY A 226 0.91 7.65 -13.77
C GLY A 226 2.30 8.17 -14.10
N LEU A 227 3.00 8.75 -13.12
CA LEU A 227 4.39 9.18 -13.27
C LEU A 227 5.20 8.77 -12.04
N PHE A 228 6.32 8.10 -12.28
CA PHE A 228 7.26 7.59 -11.28
C PHE A 228 8.63 8.24 -11.47
N LEU A 229 9.26 8.68 -10.39
CA LEU A 229 10.69 9.01 -10.37
C LEU A 229 11.48 7.77 -9.95
N GLU A 230 12.31 7.24 -10.84
CA GLU A 230 13.12 6.04 -10.59
C GLU A 230 14.35 6.38 -9.72
N SER A 231 14.13 6.71 -8.45
CA SER A 231 15.19 7.03 -7.48
C SER A 231 14.79 6.71 -6.04
N PHE A 232 15.74 6.13 -5.29
CA PHE A 232 15.63 5.98 -3.83
C PHE A 232 16.01 7.26 -3.06
N ASN A 233 16.65 8.23 -3.72
CA ASN A 233 17.18 9.40 -3.04
C ASN A 233 16.07 10.36 -2.60
N TYR A 234 16.43 11.34 -1.76
CA TYR A 234 15.55 12.41 -1.34
C TYR A 234 14.97 13.17 -2.55
N SER A 235 13.66 13.39 -2.55
CA SER A 235 12.99 14.26 -3.52
C SER A 235 11.73 14.90 -2.92
N VAL A 236 11.27 15.99 -3.53
CA VAL A 236 10.11 16.78 -3.10
C VAL A 236 9.22 17.06 -4.31
N PHE A 237 7.92 16.86 -4.14
CA PHE A 237 6.91 17.08 -5.16
C PHE A 237 5.99 18.23 -4.72
N ASP A 238 6.00 19.36 -5.44
CA ASP A 238 5.08 20.48 -5.27
C ASP A 238 3.91 20.31 -6.25
N PHE A 239 2.79 19.79 -5.74
CA PHE A 239 1.59 19.48 -6.50
C PHE A 239 0.71 20.71 -6.69
N ALA A 240 1.28 21.75 -7.29
CA ALA A 240 0.65 23.04 -7.56
C ALA A 240 0.23 23.81 -6.29
N LYS A 241 1.04 23.73 -5.22
CA LYS A 241 0.90 24.53 -3.99
C LYS A 241 1.56 25.90 -4.13
N THR A 242 2.82 25.97 -4.57
CA THR A 242 3.52 27.26 -4.71
C THR A 242 3.11 27.98 -5.99
N ASP A 243 2.72 27.25 -7.04
CA ASP A 243 2.13 27.81 -8.25
C ASP A 243 1.02 26.87 -8.76
N THR A 244 -0.21 27.38 -8.77
CA THR A 244 -1.41 26.61 -9.12
C THR A 244 -1.43 26.03 -10.53
N GLN A 245 -0.50 26.45 -11.41
CA GLN A 245 -0.38 25.99 -12.79
C GLN A 245 0.81 25.03 -13.02
N THR A 246 1.56 24.63 -11.98
CA THR A 246 2.72 23.75 -12.15
C THR A 246 2.77 22.62 -11.13
N LEU A 247 3.04 21.41 -11.60
CA LEU A 247 3.69 20.39 -10.77
C LEU A 247 5.20 20.64 -10.83
N ARG A 248 5.89 20.67 -9.69
CA ARG A 248 7.38 20.66 -9.65
C ARG A 248 7.90 19.43 -8.94
N ILE A 249 9.03 18.91 -9.41
CA ILE A 249 9.79 17.83 -8.78
C ILE A 249 11.21 18.33 -8.56
N THR A 250 11.67 18.28 -7.31
CA THR A 250 13.05 18.53 -6.88
C THR A 250 13.64 17.18 -6.46
N ALA A 251 14.80 16.78 -6.99
CA ALA A 251 15.39 15.47 -6.69
C ALA A 251 16.92 15.48 -6.58
N GLU A 252 17.46 14.92 -5.49
CA GLU A 252 18.90 14.73 -5.28
C GLU A 252 19.43 13.52 -6.07
N THR A 253 19.59 13.62 -7.39
CA THR A 253 19.99 12.46 -8.22
C THR A 253 21.02 12.82 -9.27
N ASP A 254 21.96 11.91 -9.51
CA ASP A 254 23.03 12.12 -10.49
C ASP A 254 22.50 11.94 -11.94
N THR A 255 21.33 11.33 -12.10
CA THR A 255 20.55 11.26 -13.34
C THR A 255 19.07 11.26 -13.01
N LEU A 256 18.29 12.15 -13.63
CA LEU A 256 16.84 12.20 -13.44
C LEU A 256 16.17 11.23 -14.42
N SER A 257 15.56 10.15 -13.90
CA SER A 257 14.85 9.14 -14.71
C SER A 257 13.39 9.10 -14.28
N LEU A 258 12.47 9.36 -15.21
CA LEU A 258 11.03 9.33 -14.98
C LEU A 258 10.38 8.26 -15.85
N LYS A 259 9.49 7.45 -15.28
CA LYS A 259 8.72 6.42 -15.98
C LYS A 259 7.23 6.78 -15.97
N VAL A 260 6.63 6.91 -17.15
CA VAL A 260 5.24 7.32 -17.37
C VAL A 260 4.40 6.12 -17.78
N TYR A 261 3.24 5.95 -17.13
CA TYR A 261 2.31 4.84 -17.30
C TYR A 261 0.99 5.35 -17.90
N PRO A 262 0.85 5.43 -19.25
CA PRO A 262 -0.35 5.94 -19.90
C PRO A 262 -1.46 4.87 -19.99
N ALA A 263 -2.61 5.10 -19.36
CA ALA A 263 -3.81 4.28 -19.56
C ALA A 263 -5.09 5.00 -19.07
N ASN A 264 -6.23 4.75 -19.73
CA ASN A 264 -7.50 5.41 -19.41
C ASN A 264 -8.15 4.99 -18.07
N SER A 265 -7.53 4.10 -17.30
CA SER A 265 -8.05 3.60 -16.02
C SER A 265 -6.98 3.69 -14.93
N PRO A 266 -7.23 4.40 -13.81
CA PRO A 266 -6.29 4.47 -12.69
C PRO A 266 -6.00 3.11 -12.05
N LEU A 267 -6.96 2.17 -12.11
CA LEU A 267 -6.77 0.78 -11.65
C LEU A 267 -5.71 0.05 -12.48
N VAL A 268 -5.74 0.21 -13.80
CA VAL A 268 -4.74 -0.37 -14.72
C VAL A 268 -3.38 0.29 -14.53
N ILE A 269 -3.33 1.61 -14.30
CA ILE A 269 -2.09 2.32 -14.01
C ILE A 269 -1.45 1.80 -12.72
N ALA A 270 -2.23 1.66 -11.64
CA ALA A 270 -1.75 1.11 -10.36
C ALA A 270 -1.24 -0.34 -10.54
N GLY A 271 -2.03 -1.20 -11.19
CA GLY A 271 -1.65 -2.59 -11.45
C GLY A 271 -0.36 -2.72 -12.27
N ALA A 272 -0.23 -1.95 -13.35
CA ALA A 272 0.98 -1.94 -14.18
C ALA A 272 2.22 -1.44 -13.42
N PHE A 273 2.06 -0.43 -12.56
CA PHE A 273 3.14 0.04 -11.69
C PHE A 273 3.57 -1.06 -10.71
N MET A 274 2.61 -1.72 -10.04
CA MET A 274 2.89 -2.79 -9.08
C MET A 274 3.59 -3.99 -9.74
N LEU A 275 3.06 -4.48 -10.87
CA LEU A 275 3.65 -5.60 -11.62
C LEU A 275 5.05 -5.28 -12.17
N SER A 276 5.33 -4.03 -12.55
CA SER A 276 6.67 -3.62 -12.99
C SER A 276 7.73 -3.62 -11.86
N HIS A 277 7.30 -3.75 -10.61
CA HIS A 277 8.15 -3.91 -9.43
C HIS A 277 8.05 -5.32 -8.82
N GLY A 278 7.59 -6.30 -9.61
CA GLY A 278 7.47 -7.71 -9.22
C GLY A 278 6.04 -8.16 -8.93
N THR A 279 5.87 -9.46 -8.68
CA THR A 279 4.56 -10.07 -8.43
C THR A 279 4.30 -10.22 -6.93
N TYR A 280 3.05 -10.00 -6.50
CA TYR A 280 2.64 -10.27 -5.13
C TYR A 280 2.53 -11.78 -4.90
N ASN A 281 3.10 -12.29 -3.81
CA ASN A 281 2.97 -13.70 -3.46
C ASN A 281 1.64 -13.91 -2.73
N LEU A 282 0.79 -14.85 -3.18
CA LEU A 282 -0.47 -15.16 -2.50
C LEU A 282 -0.19 -15.76 -1.10
N PRO A 283 -0.59 -15.11 -0.01
CA PRO A 283 -0.42 -15.67 1.33
C PRO A 283 -1.37 -16.84 1.59
N LYS A 284 -1.10 -17.62 2.63
CA LYS A 284 -2.02 -18.68 3.08
C LYS A 284 -3.34 -18.11 3.60
N PRO A 285 -4.45 -18.88 3.55
CA PRO A 285 -5.75 -18.45 4.03
C PRO A 285 -5.75 -17.83 5.44
N TRP A 286 -5.01 -18.40 6.39
CA TRP A 286 -4.94 -17.88 7.77
C TRP A 286 -4.41 -16.45 7.90
N VAL A 287 -3.66 -15.95 6.91
CA VAL A 287 -3.18 -14.55 6.90
C VAL A 287 -4.35 -13.57 6.71
N PHE A 288 -5.39 -13.96 5.96
CA PHE A 288 -6.65 -13.22 5.82
C PHE A 288 -7.72 -13.70 6.82
N GLY A 289 -7.28 -14.32 7.92
CA GLY A 289 -8.13 -14.69 9.05
C GLY A 289 -8.21 -13.59 10.10
N VAL A 290 -8.96 -13.88 11.15
CA VAL A 290 -9.06 -13.00 12.32
C VAL A 290 -7.85 -13.23 13.22
N TRP A 291 -7.13 -12.16 13.54
CA TRP A 291 -5.93 -12.18 14.37
C TRP A 291 -6.16 -11.41 15.67
N ALA A 292 -5.79 -12.03 16.80
CA ALA A 292 -5.73 -11.36 18.09
C ALA A 292 -4.30 -10.90 18.40
N ALA A 293 -4.15 -10.00 19.39
CA ALA A 293 -2.85 -9.64 19.94
C ALA A 293 -2.76 -10.05 21.41
N ALA A 294 -1.65 -10.67 21.78
CA ALA A 294 -1.30 -11.06 23.14
C ALA A 294 0.09 -10.54 23.51
N GLY A 295 0.37 -10.46 24.80
CA GLY A 295 1.63 -9.95 25.33
C GLY A 295 1.45 -9.57 26.79
N SER A 296 2.56 -9.41 27.52
CA SER A 296 2.49 -9.14 28.97
C SER A 296 1.63 -7.92 29.27
N ASP A 297 0.74 -8.05 30.25
CA ASP A 297 -0.10 -6.96 30.72
C ASP A 297 0.60 -6.25 31.88
N TRP A 298 1.18 -5.09 31.57
CA TRP A 298 2.00 -4.34 32.51
C TRP A 298 1.22 -3.76 33.67
N GLN A 299 -0.10 -3.56 33.50
CA GLN A 299 -0.97 -2.95 34.50
C GLN A 299 -1.48 -3.99 35.52
N SER A 300 -1.98 -5.13 35.04
CA SER A 300 -2.40 -6.24 35.91
C SER A 300 -1.23 -7.11 36.42
N LYS A 301 -0.04 -6.96 35.81
CA LYS A 301 1.18 -7.77 36.01
C LYS A 301 1.06 -9.23 35.53
N VAL A 302 -0.02 -9.60 34.83
CA VAL A 302 -0.14 -10.89 34.15
C VAL A 302 0.89 -10.96 33.01
N ARG A 303 1.51 -12.13 32.80
CA ARG A 303 2.63 -12.29 31.85
C ARG A 303 2.20 -12.86 30.52
N GLY A 304 3.04 -12.66 29.52
CA GLY A 304 2.78 -12.97 28.12
C GLY A 304 2.18 -14.35 27.87
N GLN A 305 2.71 -15.41 28.49
CA GLN A 305 2.17 -16.77 28.33
C GLN A 305 0.73 -16.90 28.85
N ASP A 306 0.43 -16.38 30.05
CA ASP A 306 -0.92 -16.41 30.61
C ASP A 306 -1.91 -15.58 29.77
N VAL A 307 -1.47 -14.43 29.24
CA VAL A 307 -2.30 -13.60 28.33
C VAL A 307 -2.57 -14.33 27.02
N ASN A 308 -1.59 -15.03 26.46
CA ASN A 308 -1.76 -15.85 25.24
C ASN A 308 -2.82 -16.93 25.44
N TYR A 309 -2.75 -17.70 26.53
CA TYR A 309 -3.78 -18.70 26.85
C TYR A 309 -5.15 -18.05 27.14
N THR A 310 -5.18 -16.90 27.80
CA THR A 310 -6.44 -16.16 28.06
C THR A 310 -7.11 -15.75 26.75
N VAL A 311 -6.36 -15.16 25.81
CA VAL A 311 -6.87 -14.77 24.49
C VAL A 311 -7.40 -15.99 23.71
N LEU A 312 -6.63 -17.08 23.67
CA LEU A 312 -7.04 -18.32 22.99
C LEU A 312 -8.35 -18.89 23.57
N ASN A 313 -8.41 -19.02 24.90
CA ASN A 313 -9.56 -19.56 25.60
C ASN A 313 -10.79 -18.65 25.47
N THR A 314 -10.63 -17.33 25.58
CA THR A 314 -11.72 -16.36 25.38
C THR A 314 -12.31 -16.48 23.98
N CYS A 315 -11.47 -16.59 22.94
CA CYS A 315 -11.95 -16.78 21.58
C CYS A 315 -12.69 -18.11 21.39
N ARG A 316 -12.08 -19.23 21.82
CA ARG A 316 -12.66 -20.58 21.68
C ARG A 316 -13.98 -20.73 22.46
N ASN A 317 -14.01 -20.36 23.74
CA ASN A 317 -15.20 -20.45 24.59
C ASN A 317 -16.39 -19.61 24.11
N ASN A 318 -16.14 -18.56 23.33
CA ASN A 318 -17.18 -17.69 22.79
C ASN A 318 -17.49 -17.98 21.31
N GLY A 319 -16.89 -18.99 20.69
CA GLY A 319 -17.08 -19.29 19.27
C GLY A 319 -16.64 -18.13 18.36
N ILE A 320 -15.51 -17.51 18.68
CA ILE A 320 -14.86 -16.48 17.88
C ILE A 320 -13.74 -17.15 17.08
N THR A 321 -13.81 -16.99 15.77
CA THR A 321 -12.78 -17.47 14.83
C THR A 321 -11.46 -16.80 15.13
N LEU A 322 -10.37 -17.58 15.19
CA LEU A 322 -9.03 -17.11 15.48
C LEU A 322 -8.05 -17.91 14.65
N SER A 323 -7.23 -17.22 13.85
CA SER A 323 -6.25 -17.83 12.92
C SER A 323 -4.81 -17.56 13.32
N ALA A 324 -4.53 -16.45 14.01
CA ALA A 324 -3.21 -16.17 14.57
C ALA A 324 -3.29 -15.31 15.85
N ILE A 325 -2.25 -15.43 16.69
CA ILE A 325 -1.98 -14.51 17.79
C ILE A 325 -0.65 -13.80 17.51
N PHE A 326 -0.68 -12.48 17.47
CA PHE A 326 0.52 -11.63 17.40
C PHE A 326 1.04 -11.29 18.79
N CYS A 327 2.36 -11.40 18.97
CA CYS A 327 3.03 -11.33 20.25
C CYS A 327 4.40 -10.65 20.16
N GLU A 328 4.48 -9.40 20.63
CA GLU A 328 5.67 -8.55 20.43
C GLU A 328 6.76 -8.76 21.51
N ASP A 329 6.38 -8.93 22.78
CA ASP A 329 7.27 -8.94 23.94
C ASP A 329 7.95 -10.30 24.23
N TRP A 330 7.97 -11.21 23.24
CA TRP A 330 8.46 -12.59 23.39
C TRP A 330 9.95 -12.69 23.79
N TYR A 331 10.73 -11.64 23.52
CA TYR A 331 12.18 -11.54 23.78
C TYR A 331 12.61 -10.17 24.35
N PHE A 332 11.71 -9.19 24.46
CA PHE A 332 12.04 -7.81 24.85
C PHE A 332 11.10 -7.26 25.93
N ASP A 333 11.62 -6.31 26.71
CA ASP A 333 10.88 -5.63 27.79
C ASP A 333 10.92 -4.13 27.54
N PHE A 334 9.78 -3.57 27.09
CA PHE A 334 9.64 -2.16 26.74
C PHE A 334 9.89 -1.22 27.94
N PHE A 335 9.68 -1.69 29.17
CA PHE A 335 9.49 -0.82 30.35
C PHE A 335 10.56 -0.90 31.42
N SER A 336 11.28 -2.01 31.60
CA SER A 336 12.34 -2.08 32.62
C SER A 336 13.66 -1.41 32.20
N TRP A 337 13.66 -0.68 31.07
CA TRP A 337 14.82 0.00 30.50
C TRP A 337 15.99 -0.97 30.22
N LYS A 338 15.67 -2.25 30.04
CA LYS A 338 16.60 -3.29 29.62
C LYS A 338 16.43 -3.48 28.12
N PRO A 339 17.37 -3.00 27.29
CA PRO A 339 17.51 -3.56 25.96
C PRO A 339 17.73 -5.07 26.09
N ILE A 340 17.25 -5.75 25.07
CA ILE A 340 17.42 -7.16 24.80
C ILE A 340 18.88 -7.58 25.04
N ASP A 341 19.10 -8.50 25.98
CA ASP A 341 20.44 -8.91 26.43
C ASP A 341 21.14 -9.90 25.48
N ASP A 342 20.36 -10.66 24.69
CA ASP A 342 20.85 -11.70 23.77
C ASP A 342 19.87 -12.13 22.66
N TRP A 343 18.67 -11.52 22.59
CA TRP A 343 17.54 -11.89 21.71
C TRP A 343 17.06 -13.34 21.92
N THR A 344 17.27 -13.88 23.12
CA THR A 344 16.63 -15.11 23.55
C THR A 344 15.24 -14.83 24.11
N ILE A 345 14.44 -15.90 24.20
CA ILE A 345 13.09 -15.87 24.74
C ILE A 345 13.10 -15.36 26.17
N ASN A 346 12.23 -14.41 26.49
CA ASN A 346 12.09 -13.90 27.84
C ASN A 346 11.35 -14.92 28.72
N ARG A 347 12.09 -15.88 29.27
CA ARG A 347 11.58 -16.95 30.15
C ARG A 347 10.92 -16.45 31.44
N SER A 348 11.04 -15.17 31.79
CA SER A 348 10.26 -14.58 32.89
C SER A 348 8.81 -14.27 32.50
N TYR A 349 8.52 -14.15 31.20
CA TYR A 349 7.17 -13.91 30.67
C TYR A 349 6.60 -15.09 29.90
N TYR A 350 7.49 -15.91 29.32
CA TYR A 350 7.19 -17.10 28.55
C TYR A 350 8.04 -18.28 29.05
N PRO A 351 7.79 -18.80 30.26
CA PRO A 351 8.56 -19.92 30.81
C PRO A 351 8.60 -21.12 29.84
N ASP A 352 7.46 -21.46 29.25
CA ASP A 352 7.26 -22.62 28.38
C ASP A 352 6.83 -22.19 26.96
N TYR A 353 7.50 -21.18 26.40
CA TYR A 353 7.16 -20.56 25.10
C TYR A 353 6.88 -21.57 23.98
N GLU A 354 7.70 -22.62 23.86
CA GLU A 354 7.54 -23.67 22.86
C GLU A 354 6.28 -24.52 23.06
N LEU A 355 5.93 -24.82 24.31
CA LEU A 355 4.71 -25.56 24.63
C LEU A 355 3.47 -24.70 24.35
N MET A 356 3.51 -23.43 24.72
CA MET A 356 2.45 -22.46 24.42
C MET A 356 2.20 -22.33 22.90
N ILE A 357 3.25 -22.33 22.07
CA ILE A 357 3.12 -22.33 20.62
C ILE A 357 2.56 -23.66 20.10
N ALA A 358 3.02 -24.80 20.63
CA ALA A 358 2.50 -26.12 20.26
C ALA A 358 1.00 -26.26 20.60
N ASP A 359 0.57 -25.76 21.76
CA ASP A 359 -0.85 -25.73 22.16
C ASP A 359 -1.68 -24.82 21.24
N GLN A 360 -1.13 -23.67 20.80
CA GLN A 360 -1.77 -22.81 19.81
C GLN A 360 -1.90 -23.53 18.45
N HIS A 361 -0.86 -24.22 17.99
CA HIS A 361 -0.89 -25.01 16.75
C HIS A 361 -1.91 -26.14 16.82
N GLN A 362 -1.97 -26.88 17.93
CA GLN A 362 -2.98 -27.93 18.16
C GLN A 362 -4.41 -27.34 18.14
N ALA A 363 -4.59 -26.13 18.69
CA ALA A 363 -5.84 -25.38 18.63
C ALA A 363 -6.10 -24.69 17.27
N GLY A 364 -5.29 -24.94 16.25
CA GLY A 364 -5.42 -24.38 14.90
C GLY A 364 -5.12 -22.87 14.81
N VAL A 365 -4.20 -22.35 15.60
CA VAL A 365 -3.84 -20.93 15.67
C VAL A 365 -2.33 -20.75 15.44
N LYS A 366 -1.93 -19.86 14.55
CA LYS A 366 -0.52 -19.52 14.30
C LYS A 366 0.05 -18.54 15.33
N HIS A 367 1.35 -18.64 15.61
CA HIS A 367 2.05 -17.72 16.49
C HIS A 367 2.93 -16.75 15.71
N ILE A 368 2.73 -15.45 15.91
CA ILE A 368 3.44 -14.40 15.17
C ILE A 368 4.27 -13.55 16.15
N GLY A 369 5.58 -13.60 15.98
CA GLY A 369 6.53 -12.82 16.77
C GLY A 369 6.77 -11.41 16.23
N TYR A 370 7.87 -10.81 16.66
CA TYR A 370 8.31 -9.46 16.30
C TYR A 370 9.84 -9.42 16.17
N PHE A 371 10.36 -8.64 15.22
CA PHE A 371 11.78 -8.29 15.09
C PHE A 371 11.94 -6.84 14.61
N LEU A 372 13.04 -6.20 15.02
CA LEU A 372 13.50 -4.92 14.50
C LEU A 372 14.98 -4.99 14.07
N PRO A 373 15.48 -4.08 13.21
CA PRO A 373 16.80 -4.23 12.57
C PRO A 373 17.93 -3.43 13.25
N TYR A 374 17.74 -3.06 14.53
CA TYR A 374 18.65 -2.21 15.32
C TYR A 374 19.11 -2.88 16.62
N ILE A 375 20.22 -2.41 17.20
CA ILE A 375 20.74 -2.87 18.49
C ILE A 375 21.18 -1.67 19.34
N SER A 376 20.62 -1.58 20.56
CA SER A 376 20.96 -0.52 21.51
C SER A 376 22.38 -0.68 22.04
N LYS A 377 23.19 0.37 21.92
CA LYS A 377 24.57 0.44 22.42
C LYS A 377 24.69 0.31 23.94
N GLN A 378 23.70 0.81 24.66
CA GLN A 378 23.70 0.93 26.12
C GLN A 378 22.39 0.43 26.72
N LYS A 379 22.51 -0.20 27.89
CA LYS A 379 21.46 -0.68 28.78
C LYS A 379 21.49 0.16 30.05
N LEU A 380 20.58 1.13 30.17
CA LEU A 380 20.68 2.20 31.19
C LEU A 380 22.11 2.79 31.18
N PHE A 381 22.86 2.59 32.27
CA PHE A 381 24.24 3.05 32.46
C PHE A 381 25.31 1.97 32.15
N LYS A 382 24.96 0.85 31.50
CA LYS A 382 25.86 -0.27 31.18
C LYS A 382 25.98 -0.48 29.66
N ARG A 383 27.08 -1.10 29.21
CA ARG A 383 27.29 -1.47 27.78
C ARG A 383 26.46 -2.72 27.43
N ASN A 384 25.83 -2.74 26.26
CA ASN A 384 25.12 -3.93 25.76
C ASN A 384 26.13 -4.99 25.23
N PRO A 385 26.09 -6.26 25.69
CA PRO A 385 26.96 -7.31 25.18
C PRO A 385 26.68 -7.69 23.71
N VAL A 386 25.42 -7.70 23.25
CA VAL A 386 25.06 -7.98 21.85
C VAL A 386 25.65 -6.94 20.93
N PHE A 387 25.45 -5.65 21.27
CA PHE A 387 26.08 -4.55 20.53
C PHE A 387 27.58 -4.75 20.42
N THR A 388 28.22 -5.19 21.51
CA THR A 388 29.68 -5.35 21.59
C THR A 388 30.19 -6.46 20.67
N ASP A 389 29.52 -7.61 20.61
CA ASP A 389 29.91 -8.70 19.70
C ASP A 389 29.69 -8.32 18.23
N VAL A 390 28.54 -7.69 17.92
CA VAL A 390 28.18 -7.26 16.56
C VAL A 390 29.09 -6.13 16.05
N ASP A 391 29.46 -5.19 16.93
CA ASP A 391 30.43 -4.11 16.67
C ASP A 391 31.84 -4.67 16.43
N HIS A 392 32.32 -5.58 17.28
CA HIS A 392 33.63 -6.23 17.13
C HIS A 392 33.72 -7.08 15.84
N LYS A 393 32.61 -7.67 15.38
CA LYS A 393 32.52 -8.40 14.11
C LYS A 393 32.34 -7.48 12.90
N GLY A 394 32.16 -6.18 13.10
CA GLY A 394 32.06 -5.20 12.02
C GLY A 394 30.72 -5.18 11.28
N LEU A 395 29.65 -5.75 11.85
CA LEU A 395 28.40 -6.08 11.12
C LEU A 395 27.36 -4.93 11.06
N PHE A 396 27.59 -3.84 11.78
CA PHE A 396 26.81 -2.60 11.65
C PHE A 396 27.30 -1.73 10.49
N THR A 397 26.41 -0.89 9.94
CA THR A 397 26.82 0.20 9.01
C THR A 397 27.82 1.14 9.69
N LYS A 398 28.62 1.85 8.89
CA LYS A 398 29.77 2.65 9.38
C LYS A 398 29.59 4.15 9.17
N ASP A 399 30.36 4.95 9.88
CA ASP A 399 30.60 6.37 9.57
C ASP A 399 31.74 6.53 8.54
N LYS A 400 31.94 7.75 8.05
CA LYS A 400 33.05 8.08 7.13
C LYS A 400 34.46 7.83 7.72
N LYS A 401 34.59 7.46 8.99
CA LYS A 401 35.86 7.11 9.67
C LYS A 401 35.99 5.58 9.88
N GLY A 402 35.07 4.78 9.36
CA GLY A 402 35.07 3.31 9.47
C GLY A 402 34.58 2.77 10.83
N LYS A 403 34.05 3.63 11.72
CA LYS A 403 33.48 3.20 13.01
C LYS A 403 32.00 2.88 12.83
N SER A 404 31.45 1.94 13.60
CA SER A 404 30.00 1.64 13.58
C SER A 404 29.16 2.90 13.84
N TYR A 405 28.20 3.14 12.95
CA TYR A 405 27.31 4.28 13.02
C TYR A 405 26.35 4.11 14.18
N VAL A 406 26.23 5.13 15.03
CA VAL A 406 25.30 5.13 16.16
C VAL A 406 24.44 6.38 16.06
N PHE A 407 23.13 6.19 15.99
CA PHE A 407 22.14 7.26 15.91
C PHE A 407 21.29 7.31 17.18
N ASN A 408 20.66 8.46 17.42
CA ASN A 408 19.72 8.61 18.52
C ASN A 408 18.33 8.17 18.07
N PHE A 409 17.68 7.32 18.87
CA PHE A 409 16.29 6.92 18.69
C PHE A 409 15.57 7.17 20.02
N ALA A 410 14.79 8.24 20.09
CA ALA A 410 14.24 8.79 21.33
C ALA A 410 15.32 8.95 22.43
N VAL A 411 15.30 8.10 23.45
CA VAL A 411 16.24 8.07 24.59
C VAL A 411 17.37 7.03 24.42
N TRP A 412 17.32 6.23 23.37
CA TRP A 412 18.29 5.17 23.08
C TRP A 412 19.35 5.60 22.05
N ASN A 413 20.44 4.84 22.02
CA ASN A 413 21.55 5.00 21.08
C ASN A 413 21.67 3.70 20.30
N GLU A 414 21.23 3.69 19.05
CA GLU A 414 21.05 2.50 18.22
C GLU A 414 22.13 2.40 17.14
N ALA A 415 22.50 1.18 16.76
CA ALA A 415 23.19 0.90 15.50
C ALA A 415 22.39 -0.11 14.68
N GLN A 416 22.38 0.04 13.36
CA GLN A 416 21.64 -0.82 12.44
C GLN A 416 22.53 -1.88 11.81
N PHE A 417 21.98 -3.07 11.58
CA PHE A 417 22.66 -4.11 10.80
C PHE A 417 22.89 -3.65 9.35
N ASP A 418 23.99 -4.10 8.77
CA ASP A 418 24.28 -3.85 7.37
C ASP A 418 23.77 -5.01 6.49
N TRP A 419 22.57 -4.86 5.92
CA TRP A 419 21.99 -5.88 5.03
C TRP A 419 22.71 -6.05 3.68
N THR A 420 23.72 -5.23 3.39
CA THR A 420 24.62 -5.44 2.24
C THR A 420 25.84 -6.29 2.60
N ASN A 421 26.09 -6.51 3.90
CA ASN A 421 27.12 -7.41 4.40
C ASN A 421 26.55 -8.85 4.56
N PRO A 422 27.02 -9.85 3.79
CA PRO A 422 26.53 -11.22 3.90
C PRO A 422 26.80 -11.86 5.27
N ASP A 423 27.88 -11.45 5.97
CA ASP A 423 28.17 -11.94 7.32
C ASP A 423 27.18 -11.39 8.35
N ALA A 424 26.65 -10.18 8.15
CA ALA A 424 25.62 -9.60 9.01
C ALA A 424 24.29 -10.32 8.85
N VAL A 425 23.90 -10.63 7.61
CA VAL A 425 22.75 -11.47 7.28
C VAL A 425 22.87 -12.86 7.90
N ALA A 426 24.02 -13.53 7.72
CA ALA A 426 24.27 -14.86 8.28
C ALA A 426 24.28 -14.85 9.82
N TYR A 427 24.88 -13.82 10.44
CA TYR A 427 24.89 -13.66 11.89
C TYR A 427 23.46 -13.48 12.45
N PHE A 428 22.67 -12.58 11.85
CA PHE A 428 21.31 -12.29 12.30
C PHE A 428 20.42 -13.55 12.26
N HIS A 429 20.48 -14.29 11.14
CA HIS A 429 19.78 -15.57 11.00
C HIS A 429 20.22 -16.59 12.08
N ASN A 430 21.52 -16.85 12.19
CA ASN A 430 22.05 -17.88 13.09
C ASN A 430 21.88 -17.57 14.59
N LYS A 431 21.66 -16.30 14.95
CA LYS A 431 21.52 -15.86 16.35
C LYS A 431 20.09 -15.56 16.77
N PHE A 432 19.26 -15.02 15.88
CA PHE A 432 17.98 -14.42 16.27
C PHE A 432 16.80 -15.15 15.62
N TYR A 433 16.77 -15.24 14.29
CA TYR A 433 15.71 -16.00 13.61
C TYR A 433 15.74 -17.49 14.01
N ALA A 434 16.92 -18.10 14.11
CA ALA A 434 17.09 -19.49 14.54
C ALA A 434 16.58 -19.78 15.98
N VAL A 435 16.27 -18.76 16.80
CA VAL A 435 15.56 -18.94 18.08
C VAL A 435 14.06 -19.06 17.83
N ALA A 436 13.46 -18.06 17.17
CA ALA A 436 12.04 -18.06 16.80
C ALA A 436 11.63 -19.32 16.00
N GLU A 437 12.46 -19.74 15.04
CA GLU A 437 12.22 -20.93 14.23
C GLU A 437 12.17 -22.22 15.05
N LYS A 438 13.09 -22.38 16.02
CA LYS A 438 13.14 -23.55 16.92
C LYS A 438 11.98 -23.58 17.89
N SER A 439 11.45 -22.41 18.25
CA SER A 439 10.29 -22.33 19.13
C SER A 439 8.94 -22.48 18.42
N GLY A 440 8.94 -22.64 17.08
CA GLY A 440 7.73 -22.88 16.31
C GLY A 440 7.03 -21.62 15.78
N VAL A 441 7.64 -20.44 15.91
CA VAL A 441 7.05 -19.18 15.41
C VAL A 441 6.79 -19.26 13.89
N ASP A 442 5.58 -18.88 13.47
CA ASP A 442 5.10 -18.97 12.08
C ASP A 442 5.40 -17.71 11.24
N GLY A 443 5.89 -16.64 11.86
CA GLY A 443 6.08 -15.37 11.18
C GLY A 443 6.30 -14.23 12.15
N TRP A 444 6.47 -13.01 11.64
CA TRP A 444 6.64 -11.84 12.50
C TRP A 444 6.26 -10.52 11.83
N MET A 445 5.96 -9.55 12.69
CA MET A 445 6.16 -8.15 12.34
C MET A 445 7.67 -7.91 12.17
N ASN A 446 8.06 -7.52 10.97
CA ASN A 446 9.41 -7.16 10.57
C ASN A 446 9.48 -5.63 10.57
N ASP A 447 9.56 -5.07 11.77
CA ASP A 447 9.26 -3.67 12.05
C ASP A 447 10.42 -2.72 11.70
N PHE A 448 10.15 -1.41 11.71
CA PHE A 448 11.07 -0.35 11.34
C PHE A 448 11.69 -0.48 9.93
N GLY A 449 12.80 0.24 9.69
CA GLY A 449 13.57 0.36 8.44
C GLY A 449 13.87 1.82 8.03
N GLU A 450 13.01 2.74 8.48
CA GLU A 450 12.96 4.16 8.16
C GLU A 450 13.96 5.05 8.92
N TYR A 451 14.84 4.48 9.74
CA TYR A 451 15.81 5.27 10.53
C TYR A 451 17.20 5.41 9.91
N THR A 452 17.45 4.79 8.75
CA THR A 452 18.79 4.70 8.15
C THR A 452 19.46 6.09 8.05
N PRO A 453 20.52 6.37 8.82
CA PRO A 453 21.10 7.71 8.88
C PRO A 453 21.71 8.11 7.54
N TYR A 454 21.41 9.32 7.05
CA TYR A 454 21.84 9.81 5.74
C TYR A 454 23.36 9.69 5.50
N ARG A 455 24.18 9.88 6.55
CA ARG A 455 25.65 9.82 6.47
C ARG A 455 26.27 8.45 6.81
N SER A 456 25.45 7.42 6.98
CA SER A 456 25.95 6.05 7.11
C SER A 456 26.59 5.57 5.81
N VAL A 457 27.53 4.64 5.92
CA VAL A 457 28.27 3.98 4.85
C VAL A 457 28.03 2.47 4.99
N PHE A 458 27.61 1.85 3.91
CA PHE A 458 27.29 0.42 3.83
C PHE A 458 28.49 -0.37 3.31
N TYR A 459 28.51 -1.68 3.58
CA TYR A 459 29.56 -2.62 3.19
C TYR A 459 29.77 -2.67 1.67
N ASN A 460 28.71 -2.48 0.87
CA ASN A 460 28.82 -2.36 -0.58
C ASN A 460 29.35 -1.00 -1.09
N GLY A 461 29.66 -0.05 -0.20
CA GLY A 461 30.14 1.29 -0.53
C GLY A 461 29.05 2.34 -0.78
N GLU A 462 27.76 1.96 -0.79
CA GLU A 462 26.66 2.93 -0.83
C GLU A 462 26.54 3.71 0.49
N THR A 463 25.79 4.80 0.47
CA THR A 463 25.57 5.65 1.66
C THR A 463 24.10 5.78 1.99
N GLY A 464 23.78 6.26 3.19
CA GLY A 464 22.41 6.54 3.61
C GLY A 464 21.61 7.42 2.63
N ARG A 465 22.25 8.28 1.83
CA ARG A 465 21.62 9.07 0.75
C ARG A 465 20.80 8.21 -0.22
N SER A 466 21.33 7.07 -0.68
CA SER A 466 20.61 6.12 -1.55
C SER A 466 19.95 4.98 -0.76
N MET A 467 20.57 4.60 0.35
CA MET A 467 20.16 3.40 1.09
C MET A 467 18.98 3.63 2.02
N HIS A 468 18.64 4.86 2.39
CA HIS A 468 17.59 5.13 3.38
C HIS A 468 16.21 4.59 2.96
N ASN A 469 15.67 5.02 1.81
CA ASN A 469 14.38 4.50 1.31
C ASN A 469 14.49 3.05 0.80
N ARG A 470 15.71 2.54 0.56
CA ARG A 470 15.97 1.17 0.09
C ARG A 470 16.08 0.14 1.23
N TYR A 471 16.47 0.58 2.43
CA TYR A 471 16.72 -0.28 3.58
C TYR A 471 15.50 -1.11 4.02
N PRO A 472 14.24 -0.59 4.04
CA PRO A 472 13.07 -1.40 4.32
C PRO A 472 12.89 -2.59 3.35
N LEU A 473 13.22 -2.43 2.07
CA LEU A 473 13.16 -3.52 1.09
C LEU A 473 14.19 -4.61 1.40
N LEU A 474 15.42 -4.22 1.77
CA LEU A 474 16.47 -5.18 2.14
C LEU A 474 16.13 -5.93 3.44
N TRP A 475 15.51 -5.23 4.39
CA TRP A 475 15.06 -5.80 5.66
C TRP A 475 13.95 -6.84 5.44
N ALA A 476 12.90 -6.48 4.67
CA ALA A 476 11.83 -7.40 4.29
C ALA A 476 12.35 -8.59 3.47
N LYS A 477 13.26 -8.35 2.51
CA LYS A 477 13.89 -9.40 1.72
C LYS A 477 14.65 -10.40 2.58
N ASN A 478 15.40 -9.94 3.58
CA ASN A 478 16.15 -10.82 4.50
C ASN A 478 15.21 -11.82 5.21
N ALA A 479 14.10 -11.32 5.76
CA ALA A 479 13.08 -12.15 6.41
C ALA A 479 12.47 -13.19 5.44
N ARG A 480 12.07 -12.77 4.23
CA ARG A 480 11.49 -13.66 3.19
C ARG A 480 12.49 -14.69 2.68
N ASP A 481 13.72 -14.29 2.38
CA ASP A 481 14.81 -15.16 1.89
C ASP A 481 15.18 -16.25 2.91
N MET A 482 14.92 -16.01 4.19
CA MET A 482 15.14 -17.00 5.23
C MET A 482 13.93 -17.92 5.38
N LEU A 483 12.72 -17.36 5.59
CA LEU A 483 11.50 -18.17 5.80
C LEU A 483 11.20 -19.10 4.62
N SER A 484 11.46 -18.66 3.38
CA SER A 484 11.33 -19.48 2.17
C SER A 484 12.29 -20.69 2.12
N LYS A 485 13.46 -20.62 2.79
CA LYS A 485 14.38 -21.76 2.92
C LYS A 485 13.93 -22.74 4.00
N ARG A 486 13.32 -22.25 5.09
CA ARG A 486 12.75 -23.06 6.18
C ARG A 486 11.51 -23.82 5.72
N ASN A 487 10.58 -23.12 5.07
CA ASN A 487 9.27 -23.65 4.70
C ASN A 487 8.95 -23.34 3.24
N THR A 488 9.29 -24.27 2.35
CA THR A 488 9.04 -24.15 0.90
C THR A 488 7.55 -24.18 0.53
N MET A 489 6.66 -24.59 1.45
CA MET A 489 5.21 -24.54 1.23
C MET A 489 4.64 -23.12 1.37
N GLY A 490 5.44 -22.14 1.83
CA GLY A 490 4.99 -20.76 2.03
C GLY A 490 4.02 -20.57 3.20
N ASP A 491 3.99 -21.52 4.15
CA ASP A 491 3.16 -21.41 5.36
C ASP A 491 3.90 -20.62 6.45
N TYR A 492 3.93 -19.30 6.25
CA TYR A 492 4.46 -18.30 7.18
C TYR A 492 3.91 -16.91 6.84
N CYS A 493 4.16 -15.90 7.69
CA CYS A 493 3.80 -14.50 7.38
C CYS A 493 4.90 -13.49 7.77
N VAL A 494 5.16 -12.51 6.89
CA VAL A 494 6.02 -11.34 7.14
C VAL A 494 5.28 -10.07 6.76
N PHE A 495 5.29 -9.07 7.65
CA PHE A 495 4.69 -7.75 7.40
C PHE A 495 5.50 -6.64 8.07
N SER A 496 5.39 -5.42 7.56
CA SER A 496 6.15 -4.24 8.02
C SER A 496 5.27 -2.99 7.97
N ARG A 497 5.67 -1.92 8.66
CA ARG A 497 5.12 -0.56 8.43
C ARG A 497 5.89 0.19 7.35
N SER A 498 7.19 -0.01 7.28
CA SER A 498 8.10 0.73 6.40
C SER A 498 8.35 0.02 5.08
N GLY A 499 8.54 0.78 4.00
CA GLY A 499 8.46 0.21 2.67
C GLY A 499 8.85 1.13 1.51
N TRP A 500 8.91 0.54 0.32
CA TRP A 500 9.06 1.21 -0.96
C TRP A 500 8.41 0.35 -2.05
N ALA A 501 8.41 0.79 -3.31
CA ALA A 501 7.86 0.01 -4.42
C ALA A 501 8.57 -1.36 -4.55
N GLY A 502 7.79 -2.44 -4.72
CA GLY A 502 8.33 -3.80 -4.77
C GLY A 502 8.41 -4.53 -3.44
N LEU A 503 7.99 -3.90 -2.32
CA LEU A 503 7.87 -4.55 -1.00
C LEU A 503 6.97 -5.80 -1.03
N HIS A 504 5.95 -5.79 -1.91
CA HIS A 504 4.97 -6.87 -2.08
C HIS A 504 5.53 -8.19 -2.60
N GLN A 505 6.80 -8.24 -3.00
CA GLN A 505 7.52 -9.49 -3.26
C GLN A 505 7.98 -10.17 -1.96
N TYR A 506 8.13 -9.41 -0.87
CA TYR A 506 8.79 -9.84 0.36
C TYR A 506 7.85 -9.88 1.57
N ASN A 507 6.81 -9.06 1.60
CA ASN A 507 5.79 -9.06 2.63
C ASN A 507 4.45 -9.62 2.12
N ASP A 508 3.70 -10.24 3.02
CA ASP A 508 2.33 -10.71 2.77
C ASP A 508 1.31 -9.57 2.97
N PHE A 509 1.64 -8.59 3.81
CA PHE A 509 0.96 -7.29 3.87
C PHE A 509 1.89 -6.19 4.39
N ILE A 510 1.51 -4.92 4.16
CA ILE A 510 2.03 -3.77 4.89
C ILE A 510 0.97 -3.31 5.89
N PHE A 511 1.34 -2.77 7.05
CA PHE A 511 0.36 -2.19 7.98
C PHE A 511 0.50 -0.67 8.08
N THR A 512 -0.57 0.04 8.44
CA THR A 512 -0.59 1.51 8.46
C THR A 512 0.35 2.17 9.47
N GLY A 513 1.06 1.40 10.30
CA GLY A 513 1.93 1.91 11.35
C GLY A 513 1.17 2.67 12.44
N ASP A 514 1.93 3.12 13.43
CA ASP A 514 1.45 3.55 14.74
C ASP A 514 0.42 4.69 14.62
N ARG A 515 -0.85 4.41 14.91
CA ARG A 515 -1.94 5.40 14.93
C ARG A 515 -2.27 5.80 16.37
N ASN A 516 -2.76 7.03 16.56
CA ASN A 516 -3.20 7.51 17.86
C ASN A 516 -4.62 6.98 18.18
N ALA A 517 -4.87 6.69 19.46
CA ALA A 517 -6.20 6.43 20.00
C ALA A 517 -7.03 7.73 20.09
N THR A 518 -7.35 8.34 18.94
CA THR A 518 -8.15 9.57 18.83
C THR A 518 -8.99 9.58 17.55
N TYR A 519 -9.91 10.55 17.45
CA TYR A 519 -10.63 10.89 16.21
C TYR A 519 -9.93 11.98 15.36
N ASP A 520 -8.65 12.30 15.64
CA ASP A 520 -7.91 13.20 14.76
C ASP A 520 -7.75 12.58 13.36
N LEU A 521 -7.95 13.39 12.32
CA LEU A 521 -7.96 12.91 10.94
C LEU A 521 -6.57 12.69 10.34
N LEU A 522 -5.51 13.18 10.99
CA LEU A 522 -4.12 13.02 10.53
C LEU A 522 -3.39 11.85 11.22
N SER A 523 -3.70 11.59 12.49
CA SER A 523 -3.03 10.60 13.34
C SER A 523 -3.95 9.52 13.91
N GLY A 524 -5.24 9.82 14.07
CA GLY A 524 -6.26 8.94 14.66
C GLY A 524 -6.99 8.07 13.63
N LEU A 525 -8.21 7.63 13.99
CA LEU A 525 -9.02 6.64 13.25
C LEU A 525 -9.29 6.97 11.76
N GLY A 526 -9.33 8.25 11.37
CA GLY A 526 -9.49 8.63 9.96
C GLY A 526 -8.22 8.43 9.12
N SER A 527 -7.05 8.53 9.74
CA SER A 527 -5.76 8.47 9.06
C SER A 527 -5.39 7.11 8.43
N PRO A 528 -5.66 5.91 9.03
CA PRO A 528 -5.36 4.64 8.38
C PRO A 528 -6.17 4.41 7.10
N ILE A 529 -7.37 5.01 6.96
CA ILE A 529 -8.16 4.88 5.72
C ILE A 529 -7.41 5.52 4.54
N ARG A 530 -6.92 6.75 4.71
CA ARG A 530 -6.05 7.42 3.73
C ARG A 530 -4.76 6.63 3.49
N GLY A 531 -4.16 6.08 4.55
CA GLY A 531 -2.98 5.22 4.48
C GLY A 531 -3.20 4.01 3.57
N VAL A 532 -4.27 3.25 3.81
CA VAL A 532 -4.69 2.09 2.98
C VAL A 532 -4.93 2.50 1.53
N LEU A 533 -5.66 3.60 1.29
CA LEU A 533 -5.97 4.07 -0.06
C LEU A 533 -4.73 4.48 -0.86
N ASN A 534 -3.81 5.24 -0.25
CA ASN A 534 -2.58 5.68 -0.91
C ASN A 534 -1.54 4.55 -1.05
N ALA A 535 -1.44 3.66 -0.05
CA ALA A 535 -0.58 2.47 -0.13
C ALA A 535 -1.05 1.49 -1.21
N GLY A 536 -2.37 1.27 -1.36
CA GLY A 536 -2.93 0.46 -2.44
C GLY A 536 -2.64 1.02 -3.84
N LEU A 537 -2.52 2.35 -3.97
CA LEU A 537 -2.16 3.01 -5.23
C LEU A 537 -0.67 2.88 -5.62
N SER A 538 0.23 2.61 -4.67
CA SER A 538 1.67 2.88 -4.89
C SER A 538 2.69 2.06 -4.09
N VAL A 539 2.30 1.21 -3.13
CA VAL A 539 3.23 0.51 -2.22
C VAL A 539 2.97 -1.00 -2.17
N HIS A 540 1.73 -1.40 -1.90
CA HIS A 540 1.39 -2.79 -1.59
C HIS A 540 -0.10 -3.05 -1.85
N PRO A 541 -0.51 -4.18 -2.47
CA PRO A 541 -1.92 -4.38 -2.81
C PRO A 541 -2.77 -4.83 -1.62
N ASN A 542 -2.15 -5.45 -0.62
CA ASN A 542 -2.75 -5.88 0.64
C ASN A 542 -2.25 -4.99 1.81
N VAL A 543 -3.14 -4.25 2.47
CA VAL A 543 -2.77 -3.33 3.55
C VAL A 543 -3.62 -3.64 4.78
N SER A 544 -3.01 -3.76 5.96
CA SER A 544 -3.69 -3.96 7.24
C SER A 544 -3.71 -2.69 8.09
N VAL A 545 -4.56 -2.69 9.13
CA VAL A 545 -4.62 -1.63 10.16
C VAL A 545 -4.46 -2.25 11.55
N ASP A 546 -4.03 -1.46 12.54
CA ASP A 546 -3.98 -1.87 13.94
C ASP A 546 -5.34 -1.60 14.61
N ILE A 547 -6.22 -2.61 14.67
CA ILE A 547 -7.48 -2.50 15.40
C ILE A 547 -7.15 -2.33 16.88
N GLY A 548 -7.53 -1.20 17.48
CA GLY A 548 -7.10 -0.81 18.83
C GLY A 548 -6.09 0.34 18.87
N ALA A 549 -5.67 0.85 17.71
CA ALA A 549 -4.61 1.84 17.56
C ALA A 549 -3.27 1.39 18.19
N TYR A 550 -2.29 2.29 18.26
CA TYR A 550 -1.02 2.04 18.93
C TYR A 550 -0.70 3.12 19.97
N ASN A 551 -0.49 4.35 19.52
CA ASN A 551 -0.12 5.48 20.36
C ASN A 551 -1.30 5.98 21.20
N CYS A 552 -0.97 6.53 22.37
CA CYS A 552 -1.96 6.98 23.34
C CYS A 552 -1.47 8.21 24.11
N GLU A 553 -2.41 9.13 24.39
CA GLU A 553 -2.20 10.14 25.43
C GLU A 553 -2.67 9.55 26.76
N GLN A 554 -1.86 9.59 27.83
CA GLN A 554 -2.23 9.02 29.14
C GLN A 554 -3.53 9.62 29.73
N THR A 555 -3.89 10.83 29.30
CA THR A 555 -5.12 11.53 29.69
C THR A 555 -6.35 11.12 28.88
N LYS A 556 -6.18 10.39 27.77
CA LYS A 556 -7.22 9.94 26.83
C LYS A 556 -6.88 8.56 26.23
N PRO A 557 -6.98 7.48 27.03
CA PRO A 557 -6.86 6.13 26.49
C PRO A 557 -8.00 5.77 25.53
N MET A 558 -7.85 4.68 24.79
CA MET A 558 -8.92 4.15 23.94
C MET A 558 -10.21 3.88 24.71
N SER A 559 -11.30 4.51 24.27
CA SER A 559 -12.66 4.25 24.77
C SER A 559 -13.33 3.08 24.05
N LYS A 560 -14.29 2.44 24.73
CA LYS A 560 -15.16 1.39 24.17
C LYS A 560 -15.78 1.77 22.82
N LEU A 561 -16.36 2.96 22.73
CA LEU A 561 -16.99 3.46 21.49
C LEU A 561 -15.97 3.57 20.34
N MET A 562 -14.77 4.07 20.62
CA MET A 562 -13.73 4.17 19.60
C MET A 562 -13.22 2.79 19.18
N LEU A 563 -13.04 1.84 20.11
CA LEU A 563 -12.72 0.46 19.76
C LEU A 563 -13.80 -0.15 18.86
N PHE A 564 -15.09 0.10 19.11
CA PHE A 564 -16.18 -0.39 18.27
C PHE A 564 -16.03 0.13 16.81
N ARG A 565 -15.61 1.39 16.62
CA ARG A 565 -15.37 1.95 15.27
C ARG A 565 -14.09 1.42 14.62
N TRP A 566 -13.04 1.13 15.39
CA TRP A 566 -11.85 0.42 14.90
C TRP A 566 -12.19 -1.01 14.45
N ILE A 567 -13.03 -1.74 15.20
CA ILE A 567 -13.49 -3.08 14.85
C ILE A 567 -14.33 -3.04 13.57
N GLU A 568 -15.22 -2.06 13.44
CA GLU A 568 -16.01 -1.81 12.23
C GLU A 568 -15.14 -1.60 11.00
N LEU A 569 -14.16 -0.69 11.06
CA LEU A 569 -13.18 -0.47 9.99
C LEU A 569 -12.42 -1.76 9.67
N GLY A 570 -11.80 -2.38 10.68
CA GLY A 570 -10.89 -3.50 10.52
C GLY A 570 -11.51 -4.76 9.91
N ALA A 571 -12.81 -4.96 10.05
CA ALA A 571 -13.51 -6.10 9.46
C ALA A 571 -13.58 -6.08 7.92
N LEU A 572 -13.48 -4.90 7.30
CA LEU A 572 -13.43 -4.74 5.84
C LEU A 572 -12.02 -4.51 5.30
N ILE A 573 -11.02 -4.46 6.18
CA ILE A 573 -9.61 -4.51 5.81
C ILE A 573 -9.23 -6.00 5.64
N PRO A 574 -8.49 -6.40 4.59
CA PRO A 574 -8.27 -7.81 4.26
C PRO A 574 -7.60 -8.67 5.34
N VAL A 575 -6.89 -8.06 6.29
CA VAL A 575 -6.28 -8.71 7.44
C VAL A 575 -6.83 -8.06 8.70
N MET A 576 -7.77 -8.74 9.36
CA MET A 576 -8.45 -8.24 10.56
C MET A 576 -7.62 -8.52 11.82
N ARG A 577 -6.72 -7.59 12.16
CA ARG A 577 -5.73 -7.75 13.22
C ARG A 577 -5.86 -6.74 14.36
N LEU A 578 -6.00 -7.25 15.59
CA LEU A 578 -5.89 -6.44 16.81
C LEU A 578 -4.43 -6.04 17.11
N HIS A 579 -4.27 -4.95 17.86
CA HIS A 579 -3.05 -4.62 18.60
C HIS A 579 -3.43 -4.31 20.05
N ARG A 580 -2.54 -4.60 21.01
CA ARG A 580 -2.71 -4.17 22.42
C ARG A 580 -2.32 -2.71 22.67
N GLY A 581 -1.95 -2.00 21.61
CA GLY A 581 -1.32 -0.68 21.62
C GLY A 581 -0.07 -0.56 22.51
N LEU A 582 0.43 0.67 22.58
CA LEU A 582 1.51 1.06 23.49
C LEU A 582 0.95 1.05 24.92
N GLN A 583 1.30 0.03 25.71
CA GLN A 583 0.74 -0.24 27.05
C GLN A 583 1.17 0.78 28.14
N LEU A 584 1.49 2.02 27.74
CA LEU A 584 1.60 3.22 28.59
C LEU A 584 0.23 3.72 29.10
N CYS A 585 -0.87 3.31 28.47
CA CYS A 585 -2.22 3.76 28.79
C CYS A 585 -3.19 2.56 28.92
N ASP A 586 -4.25 2.74 29.69
CA ASP A 586 -5.29 1.72 29.90
C ASP A 586 -6.33 1.72 28.78
N HIS A 587 -5.92 1.18 27.62
CA HIS A 587 -6.81 1.00 26.48
C HIS A 587 -7.91 -0.01 26.78
N TRP A 588 -9.16 0.37 26.49
CA TRP A 588 -10.28 -0.56 26.47
C TRP A 588 -10.01 -1.73 25.52
N ARG A 589 -10.24 -2.96 25.98
CA ARG A 589 -9.85 -4.20 25.28
C ARG A 589 -11.06 -4.92 24.68
N PHE A 590 -10.81 -5.83 23.74
CA PHE A 590 -11.88 -6.57 23.07
C PHE A 590 -12.63 -7.54 24.00
N ASP A 591 -11.96 -7.96 25.07
CA ASP A 591 -12.39 -8.90 26.10
C ASP A 591 -12.76 -8.23 27.45
N GLU A 592 -12.79 -6.89 27.49
CA GLU A 592 -13.07 -6.09 28.70
C GLU A 592 -14.50 -6.27 29.23
N ASP A 593 -15.49 -6.41 28.32
CA ASP A 593 -16.87 -6.73 28.68
C ASP A 593 -17.62 -7.55 27.61
N THR A 594 -18.77 -8.09 28.02
CA THR A 594 -19.62 -8.92 27.15
C THR A 594 -20.07 -8.20 25.88
N GLU A 595 -20.36 -6.90 25.95
CA GLU A 595 -20.85 -6.14 24.78
C GLU A 595 -19.75 -5.94 23.74
N THR A 596 -18.54 -5.61 24.18
CA THR A 596 -17.36 -5.48 23.33
C THR A 596 -17.00 -6.82 22.70
N LEU A 597 -17.10 -7.90 23.47
CA LEU A 597 -16.86 -9.26 22.97
C LEU A 597 -17.92 -9.67 21.92
N GLN A 598 -19.19 -9.29 22.08
CA GLN A 598 -20.21 -9.50 21.04
C GLN A 598 -19.98 -8.61 19.80
N GLN A 599 -19.53 -7.37 19.96
CA GLN A 599 -19.17 -6.50 18.84
C GLN A 599 -18.00 -7.10 18.04
N TRP A 600 -16.93 -7.55 18.72
CA TRP A 600 -15.81 -8.26 18.10
C TRP A 600 -16.29 -9.52 17.38
N LYS A 601 -17.08 -10.38 18.05
CA LYS A 601 -17.63 -11.61 17.46
C LYS A 601 -18.48 -11.33 16.21
N LYS A 602 -19.34 -10.30 16.23
CA LYS A 602 -20.18 -9.89 15.09
C LYS A 602 -19.35 -9.55 13.87
N TYR A 603 -18.31 -8.74 14.06
CA TYR A 603 -17.47 -8.26 12.95
C TYR A 603 -16.42 -9.30 12.50
N ALA A 604 -15.91 -10.13 13.41
CA ALA A 604 -15.13 -11.32 13.07
C ALA A 604 -15.93 -12.31 12.21
N ALA A 605 -17.22 -12.51 12.51
CA ALA A 605 -18.13 -13.32 11.70
C ALA A 605 -18.40 -12.71 10.31
N LEU A 606 -18.52 -11.38 10.21
CA LEU A 606 -18.63 -10.67 8.92
C LEU A 606 -17.36 -10.82 8.08
N HIS A 607 -16.19 -10.56 8.66
CA HIS A 607 -14.90 -10.69 7.97
C HIS A 607 -14.68 -12.13 7.46
N LYS A 608 -14.91 -13.11 8.33
CA LYS A 608 -14.89 -14.55 7.99
C LYS A 608 -15.86 -14.89 6.87
N SER A 609 -17.11 -14.42 6.91
CA SER A 609 -18.09 -14.75 5.88
C SER A 609 -17.66 -14.21 4.52
N LEU A 610 -17.07 -13.01 4.47
CA LEU A 610 -16.53 -12.39 3.25
C LEU A 610 -15.22 -12.99 2.74
N PHE A 611 -14.61 -13.97 3.42
CA PHE A 611 -13.32 -14.54 3.01
C PHE A 611 -13.29 -15.01 1.54
N PRO A 612 -14.29 -15.71 0.96
CA PRO A 612 -14.26 -16.11 -0.45
C PRO A 612 -14.11 -14.93 -1.41
N TYR A 613 -14.68 -13.78 -1.06
CA TYR A 613 -14.50 -12.53 -1.79
C TYR A 613 -13.09 -11.95 -1.55
N ILE A 614 -12.67 -11.82 -0.29
CA ILE A 614 -11.36 -11.27 0.09
C ILE A 614 -10.20 -12.05 -0.54
N TYR A 615 -10.20 -13.39 -0.44
CA TYR A 615 -9.13 -14.22 -0.99
C TYR A 615 -9.11 -14.22 -2.53
N THR A 616 -10.26 -14.02 -3.18
CA THR A 616 -10.32 -13.73 -4.62
C THR A 616 -9.69 -12.37 -4.96
N LEU A 617 -9.87 -11.34 -4.13
CA LEU A 617 -9.17 -10.07 -4.32
C LEU A 617 -7.65 -10.20 -4.13
N ALA A 618 -7.21 -11.12 -3.26
CA ALA A 618 -5.79 -11.45 -3.11
C ALA A 618 -5.23 -12.11 -4.37
N GLN A 619 -5.98 -13.04 -5.01
CA GLN A 619 -5.60 -13.59 -6.32
C GLN A 619 -5.55 -12.49 -7.41
N GLN A 620 -6.52 -11.56 -7.45
CA GLN A 620 -6.47 -10.41 -8.37
C GLN A 620 -5.25 -9.51 -8.15
N ALA A 621 -4.74 -9.42 -6.91
CA ALA A 621 -3.51 -8.71 -6.60
C ALA A 621 -2.26 -9.42 -7.17
N VAL A 622 -2.25 -10.76 -7.21
CA VAL A 622 -1.22 -11.54 -7.91
C VAL A 622 -1.32 -11.33 -9.42
N ASP A 623 -2.50 -11.55 -10.00
CA ASP A 623 -2.69 -11.61 -11.45
C ASP A 623 -2.57 -10.24 -12.15
N SER A 624 -2.96 -9.16 -11.46
CA SER A 624 -3.12 -7.83 -12.05
C SER A 624 -2.48 -6.69 -11.27
N GLY A 625 -1.83 -6.99 -10.13
CA GLY A 625 -1.26 -5.95 -9.24
C GLY A 625 -2.32 -5.05 -8.59
N TRP A 626 -3.60 -5.39 -8.69
CA TRP A 626 -4.70 -4.54 -8.22
C TRP A 626 -4.79 -4.56 -6.69
N PRO A 627 -4.90 -3.40 -6.02
CA PRO A 627 -5.09 -3.38 -4.58
C PRO A 627 -6.45 -3.96 -4.19
N MET A 628 -6.50 -4.56 -3.00
CA MET A 628 -7.71 -5.20 -2.48
C MET A 628 -8.73 -4.17 -1.99
N VAL A 629 -8.24 -3.13 -1.30
CA VAL A 629 -9.02 -1.92 -0.95
C VAL A 629 -8.69 -0.83 -1.97
N ARG A 630 -9.72 -0.23 -2.57
CA ARG A 630 -9.64 0.59 -3.77
C ARG A 630 -10.29 1.96 -3.54
N HIS A 631 -9.61 3.02 -4.00
CA HIS A 631 -10.17 4.37 -4.00
C HIS A 631 -11.28 4.49 -5.05
N LEU A 632 -12.37 5.21 -4.75
CA LEU A 632 -13.47 5.43 -5.71
C LEU A 632 -13.00 5.96 -7.07
N ALA A 633 -11.97 6.83 -7.12
CA ALA A 633 -11.36 7.34 -8.36
C ALA A 633 -10.89 6.25 -9.35
N MET A 634 -10.60 5.02 -8.88
CA MET A 634 -10.25 3.89 -9.75
C MET A 634 -11.38 3.46 -10.69
N TYR A 635 -12.63 3.66 -10.29
CA TYR A 635 -13.83 3.31 -11.05
C TYR A 635 -14.61 4.54 -11.54
N TYR A 636 -14.42 5.69 -10.89
CA TYR A 636 -15.12 6.93 -11.17
C TYR A 636 -14.12 8.09 -11.45
N PRO A 637 -13.16 7.95 -12.39
CA PRO A 637 -12.08 8.91 -12.62
C PRO A 637 -12.53 10.26 -13.21
N SER A 638 -13.80 10.38 -13.60
CA SER A 638 -14.42 11.63 -14.06
C SER A 638 -15.30 12.31 -13.02
N ASP A 639 -15.56 11.66 -11.88
CA ASP A 639 -16.37 12.23 -10.80
C ASP A 639 -15.46 12.95 -9.79
N THR A 640 -15.55 14.27 -9.78
CA THR A 640 -14.79 15.13 -8.87
C THR A 640 -15.12 14.88 -7.40
N ILE A 641 -16.27 14.30 -7.06
CA ILE A 641 -16.55 13.92 -5.67
C ILE A 641 -15.74 12.67 -5.32
N SER A 642 -15.89 11.57 -6.07
CA SER A 642 -15.12 10.33 -5.92
C SER A 642 -13.60 10.51 -5.88
N ILE A 643 -13.06 11.50 -6.60
CA ILE A 643 -11.62 11.84 -6.60
C ILE A 643 -11.16 12.44 -5.26
N ASN A 644 -12.04 13.13 -4.53
CA ASN A 644 -11.72 13.83 -3.28
C ASN A 644 -12.32 13.14 -2.04
N GLN A 645 -12.76 11.88 -2.16
CA GLN A 645 -13.21 11.07 -1.02
C GLN A 645 -12.03 10.41 -0.30
N ASP A 646 -11.53 11.08 0.74
CA ASP A 646 -10.42 10.60 1.58
C ASP A 646 -10.77 9.41 2.50
N PHE A 647 -12.05 9.22 2.81
CA PHE A 647 -12.51 8.36 3.91
C PHE A 647 -13.55 7.30 3.50
N GLU A 648 -13.82 7.21 2.19
CA GLU A 648 -14.70 6.19 1.63
C GLU A 648 -13.87 5.28 0.73
N PHE A 649 -14.11 3.97 0.81
CA PHE A 649 -13.36 2.99 0.04
C PHE A 649 -14.25 1.90 -0.54
N LEU A 650 -13.73 1.24 -1.57
CA LEU A 650 -14.29 0.03 -2.13
C LEU A 650 -13.44 -1.17 -1.69
N LEU A 651 -14.02 -2.19 -1.08
CA LEU A 651 -13.40 -3.51 -1.02
C LEU A 651 -13.68 -4.20 -2.35
N GLY A 652 -12.65 -4.34 -3.19
CA GLY A 652 -12.77 -4.77 -4.58
C GLY A 652 -13.60 -3.81 -5.44
N ASP A 653 -14.53 -4.33 -6.26
CA ASP A 653 -15.39 -3.54 -7.17
C ASP A 653 -16.87 -3.46 -6.74
N ARG A 654 -17.22 -4.00 -5.56
CA ARG A 654 -18.60 -4.39 -5.21
C ARG A 654 -19.12 -3.83 -3.89
N ILE A 655 -18.25 -3.70 -2.89
CA ILE A 655 -18.62 -3.29 -1.54
C ILE A 655 -18.03 -1.89 -1.29
N LEU A 656 -18.87 -0.89 -1.07
CA LEU A 656 -18.47 0.45 -0.63
C LEU A 656 -18.66 0.55 0.88
N SER A 657 -17.71 1.18 1.58
CA SER A 657 -17.87 1.54 2.99
C SER A 657 -17.39 2.96 3.29
N SER A 658 -18.02 3.55 4.31
CA SER A 658 -17.71 4.87 4.86
C SER A 658 -17.73 4.76 6.40
N PRO A 659 -16.59 4.41 7.03
CA PRO A 659 -16.50 4.26 8.49
C PRO A 659 -16.83 5.54 9.24
N VAL A 660 -17.37 5.39 10.46
CA VAL A 660 -17.67 6.53 11.33
C VAL A 660 -16.38 6.95 12.06
N ILE A 661 -15.81 8.08 11.65
CA ILE A 661 -14.48 8.56 12.10
C ILE A 661 -14.53 9.86 12.91
N ASP A 662 -15.68 10.18 13.50
CA ASP A 662 -15.88 11.39 14.31
C ASP A 662 -16.88 11.12 15.45
N GLU A 663 -16.58 11.65 16.63
CA GLU A 663 -17.44 11.61 17.83
C GLU A 663 -18.31 12.86 18.01
N ASN A 664 -18.05 13.96 17.28
CA ASN A 664 -18.67 15.25 17.56
C ASN A 664 -20.20 15.24 17.28
N PRO A 665 -21.06 15.52 18.27
CA PRO A 665 -22.52 15.54 18.10
C PRO A 665 -23.05 16.69 17.24
N ASP A 666 -22.32 17.81 17.13
CA ASP A 666 -22.82 19.07 16.56
C ASP A 666 -22.98 19.03 15.02
N ILE A 667 -22.39 18.04 14.35
CA ILE A 667 -22.51 17.83 12.89
C ILE A 667 -23.36 16.59 12.56
N GLY A 668 -24.42 16.34 13.36
CA GLY A 668 -25.52 15.47 12.97
C GLY A 668 -25.93 14.40 13.98
N ARG A 669 -26.82 14.78 14.90
CA ARG A 669 -27.72 13.89 15.68
C ARG A 669 -27.02 12.71 16.37
N ALA A 670 -26.27 13.02 17.44
CA ALA A 670 -25.87 12.00 18.41
C ALA A 670 -27.07 11.44 19.21
N SER A 671 -26.90 10.24 19.75
CA SER A 671 -27.75 9.68 20.83
C SER A 671 -27.44 10.33 22.18
N MET A 672 -28.26 10.05 23.20
CA MET A 672 -28.13 10.60 24.56
C MET A 672 -26.82 10.22 25.29
N ASP A 673 -26.02 9.33 24.71
CA ASP A 673 -24.70 8.87 25.17
C ASP A 673 -23.52 9.51 24.40
N GLY A 674 -23.80 10.42 23.44
CA GLY A 674 -22.79 11.09 22.61
C GLY A 674 -22.40 10.35 21.33
N ALA A 675 -22.86 9.12 21.09
CA ALA A 675 -22.49 8.38 19.87
C ALA A 675 -23.23 8.93 18.63
N ARG A 676 -22.54 9.03 17.48
CA ARG A 676 -23.21 9.28 16.20
C ARG A 676 -24.12 8.10 15.83
N THR A 677 -25.39 8.39 15.59
CA THR A 677 -26.40 7.39 15.12
C THR A 677 -26.68 7.48 13.62
N THR A 678 -26.22 8.55 12.98
CA THR A 678 -26.29 8.75 11.53
C THR A 678 -24.94 9.22 10.98
N TRP A 679 -24.60 8.79 9.76
CA TRP A 679 -23.38 9.17 9.07
C TRP A 679 -23.68 9.63 7.64
N ARG A 680 -22.91 10.61 7.14
CA ARG A 680 -23.05 11.13 5.77
C ARG A 680 -22.14 10.35 4.85
N VAL A 681 -22.72 9.76 3.80
CA VAL A 681 -22.03 8.92 2.82
C VAL A 681 -22.32 9.42 1.42
N TYR A 682 -21.30 9.52 0.56
CA TYR A 682 -21.48 9.67 -0.87
C TYR A 682 -21.60 8.31 -1.54
N LEU A 683 -22.56 8.18 -2.46
CA LEU A 683 -22.67 7.01 -3.31
C LEU A 683 -22.37 7.44 -4.75
N PRO A 684 -21.31 6.90 -5.39
CA PRO A 684 -20.99 7.22 -6.78
C PRO A 684 -21.99 6.57 -7.73
N ASP A 685 -21.92 6.90 -9.02
CA ASP A 685 -22.94 6.50 -10.01
C ASP A 685 -23.22 4.97 -10.08
N GLY A 686 -24.48 4.65 -10.34
CA GLY A 686 -25.08 3.33 -10.19
C GLY A 686 -26.10 3.25 -9.04
N ASN A 687 -26.59 2.05 -8.76
CA ASN A 687 -27.46 1.79 -7.61
C ASN A 687 -26.73 0.96 -6.55
N TRP A 688 -27.12 1.16 -5.30
CA TRP A 688 -26.44 0.64 -4.13
C TRP A 688 -27.44 0.13 -3.09
N TYR A 689 -27.12 -0.99 -2.45
CA TYR A 689 -27.93 -1.66 -1.46
C TYR A 689 -27.27 -1.58 -0.10
N HIS A 690 -27.89 -0.89 0.86
CA HIS A 690 -27.34 -0.80 2.21
C HIS A 690 -27.40 -2.18 2.91
N TYR A 691 -26.24 -2.73 3.24
CA TYR A 691 -26.06 -4.14 3.60
C TYR A 691 -26.97 -4.60 4.75
N TRP A 692 -27.09 -3.79 5.81
CA TRP A 692 -27.84 -4.16 7.01
C TRP A 692 -29.36 -4.10 6.87
N THR A 693 -29.88 -3.43 5.83
CA THR A 693 -31.32 -3.15 5.70
C THR A 693 -31.89 -3.49 4.33
N ASN A 694 -31.06 -3.91 3.38
CA ASN A 694 -31.37 -4.10 1.96
C ASN A 694 -32.03 -2.88 1.28
N LYS A 695 -32.02 -1.71 1.92
CA LYS A 695 -32.61 -0.51 1.31
C LYS A 695 -31.77 -0.07 0.11
N LYS A 696 -32.43 0.08 -1.04
CA LYS A 696 -31.84 0.61 -2.27
C LYS A 696 -31.66 2.13 -2.23
N TYR A 697 -30.53 2.58 -2.76
CA TYR A 697 -30.11 3.97 -2.92
C TYR A 697 -29.64 4.19 -4.37
N SER A 698 -29.82 5.42 -4.89
CA SER A 698 -29.36 5.82 -6.23
C SER A 698 -28.17 6.75 -6.10
N GLY A 699 -27.10 6.46 -6.84
CA GLY A 699 -25.82 7.16 -6.76
C GLY A 699 -25.82 8.59 -7.30
N GLY A 700 -24.61 9.13 -7.41
CA GLY A 700 -24.31 10.50 -7.81
C GLY A 700 -24.53 11.55 -6.72
N LYS A 701 -24.75 11.16 -5.46
CA LYS A 701 -25.12 12.10 -4.37
C LYS A 701 -24.86 11.56 -2.96
N TYR A 702 -24.93 12.48 -2.00
CA TYR A 702 -24.83 12.19 -0.57
C TYR A 702 -26.16 11.72 0.03
N TYR A 703 -26.05 10.91 1.07
CA TYR A 703 -27.13 10.46 1.94
C TYR A 703 -26.69 10.49 3.40
N ASP A 704 -27.62 10.80 4.29
CA ASP A 704 -27.44 10.59 5.74
C ASP A 704 -28.10 9.23 6.09
N VAL A 705 -27.32 8.27 6.58
CA VAL A 705 -27.74 6.86 6.78
C VAL A 705 -27.55 6.38 8.22
N PRO A 706 -28.28 5.35 8.68
CA PRO A 706 -28.09 4.78 10.02
C PRO A 706 -26.65 4.29 10.21
N ALA A 707 -26.04 4.68 11.32
CA ALA A 707 -24.63 4.43 11.61
C ALA A 707 -24.33 4.31 13.11
N ALA A 708 -25.31 3.86 13.91
CA ALA A 708 -25.14 3.59 15.33
C ALA A 708 -23.97 2.60 15.58
N PRO A 709 -23.35 2.58 16.77
CA PRO A 709 -22.32 1.60 17.10
C PRO A 709 -22.82 0.19 16.83
N GLY A 710 -22.00 -0.62 16.16
CA GLY A 710 -22.38 -1.91 15.62
C GLY A 710 -22.93 -1.90 14.20
N PHE A 711 -23.18 -0.75 13.57
CA PHE A 711 -23.76 -0.63 12.22
C PHE A 711 -22.88 0.24 11.31
N LEU A 712 -21.77 -0.33 10.83
CA LEU A 712 -20.90 0.29 9.82
C LEU A 712 -21.68 0.65 8.55
N PRO A 713 -21.62 1.88 8.02
CA PRO A 713 -22.16 2.20 6.71
C PRO A 713 -21.46 1.38 5.61
N MET A 714 -22.18 0.40 5.06
CA MET A 714 -21.69 -0.52 4.04
C MET A 714 -22.77 -0.76 2.98
N PHE A 715 -22.36 -0.74 1.70
CA PHE A 715 -23.26 -0.79 0.56
C PHE A 715 -22.74 -1.76 -0.51
N ILE A 716 -23.63 -2.60 -1.04
CA ILE A 716 -23.34 -3.52 -2.14
C ILE A 716 -23.86 -2.92 -3.44
N ARG A 717 -23.04 -2.90 -4.49
CA ARG A 717 -23.45 -2.39 -5.81
C ARG A 717 -24.52 -3.30 -6.43
N GLU A 718 -25.56 -2.71 -7.02
CA GLU A 718 -26.59 -3.47 -7.75
C GLU A 718 -25.97 -4.29 -8.89
N GLY A 719 -26.52 -5.48 -9.11
CA GLY A 719 -26.11 -6.40 -10.17
C GLY A 719 -24.76 -7.05 -9.89
N ARG A 720 -24.39 -7.28 -8.62
CA ARG A 720 -23.13 -7.93 -8.23
C ARG A 720 -23.33 -9.17 -7.38
N ILE A 721 -22.47 -10.17 -7.66
CA ILE A 721 -22.25 -11.37 -6.85
C ILE A 721 -21.34 -11.04 -5.65
N ILE A 722 -21.73 -11.43 -4.44
CA ILE A 722 -20.86 -11.53 -3.27
C ILE A 722 -20.84 -13.00 -2.82
N PRO A 723 -19.74 -13.73 -2.99
CA PRO A 723 -19.60 -15.07 -2.44
C PRO A 723 -19.22 -14.99 -0.96
N THR A 724 -19.90 -15.78 -0.12
CA THR A 724 -19.59 -15.93 1.30
C THR A 724 -19.55 -17.41 1.68
N TYR A 725 -18.95 -17.75 2.82
CA TYR A 725 -19.09 -19.10 3.36
C TYR A 725 -20.52 -19.38 3.88
N GLN A 726 -20.96 -20.64 3.78
CA GLN A 726 -22.22 -21.13 4.35
C GLN A 726 -22.09 -21.51 5.84
N LYS A 727 -20.88 -21.89 6.28
CA LYS A 727 -20.61 -22.46 7.60
C LYS A 727 -19.74 -21.56 8.45
N ASP A 728 -19.78 -21.76 9.76
CA ASP A 728 -18.79 -21.20 10.68
C ASP A 728 -17.49 -22.03 10.68
N ALA A 729 -16.36 -21.33 10.56
CA ALA A 729 -15.02 -21.85 10.85
C ALA A 729 -14.53 -21.37 12.23
N ASP A 730 -13.71 -22.18 12.88
CA ASP A 730 -12.97 -21.85 14.10
C ASP A 730 -11.60 -21.23 13.79
N THR A 731 -11.04 -21.57 12.62
CA THR A 731 -9.79 -21.02 12.08
C THR A 731 -9.75 -21.09 10.54
N PHE A 732 -8.82 -20.34 9.92
CA PHE A 732 -8.42 -20.52 8.52
C PHE A 732 -7.01 -21.11 8.37
N VAL A 733 -6.42 -21.63 9.44
CA VAL A 733 -5.30 -22.57 9.33
C VAL A 733 -5.79 -23.81 8.57
N GLN A 734 -4.90 -24.42 7.79
CA GLN A 734 -5.21 -25.58 6.95
C GLN A 734 -4.72 -26.87 7.61
N GLY A 735 -5.50 -27.95 7.51
CA GLY A 735 -5.07 -29.29 7.94
C GLY A 735 -4.82 -29.42 9.44
N VAL A 736 -5.76 -28.96 10.26
CA VAL A 736 -5.68 -29.07 11.73
C VAL A 736 -5.93 -30.52 12.15
N GLU A 737 -5.11 -31.06 13.06
CA GLU A 737 -5.17 -32.49 13.43
C GLU A 737 -6.41 -32.88 14.24
N ASP A 738 -6.97 -31.96 15.05
CA ASP A 738 -8.18 -32.22 15.83
C ASP A 738 -9.44 -32.07 14.95
N PRO A 739 -10.18 -33.16 14.65
CA PRO A 739 -11.37 -33.11 13.80
C PRO A 739 -12.56 -32.38 14.44
N ALA A 740 -12.48 -31.97 15.72
CA ALA A 740 -13.47 -31.08 16.34
C ALA A 740 -13.32 -29.62 15.90
N ILE A 741 -12.13 -29.23 15.40
CA ILE A 741 -11.83 -27.86 14.98
C ILE A 741 -12.22 -27.67 13.51
N LYS A 742 -13.07 -26.68 13.23
CA LYS A 742 -13.50 -26.34 11.86
C LYS A 742 -12.46 -25.45 11.20
N ASP A 743 -11.59 -26.08 10.44
CA ASP A 743 -10.49 -25.46 9.72
C ASP A 743 -10.91 -24.85 8.36
N PHE A 744 -9.94 -24.42 7.57
CA PHE A 744 -10.17 -23.85 6.24
C PHE A 744 -10.85 -24.85 5.29
N GLU A 745 -10.39 -26.09 5.26
CA GLU A 745 -10.93 -27.16 4.41
C GLU A 745 -12.39 -27.45 4.75
N PHE A 746 -12.76 -27.51 6.03
CA PHE A 746 -14.14 -27.74 6.48
C PHE A 746 -15.14 -26.68 6.00
N VAL A 747 -14.72 -25.40 5.97
CA VAL A 747 -15.59 -24.28 5.60
C VAL A 747 -15.62 -24.03 4.09
N ASN A 748 -14.54 -24.37 3.39
CA ASN A 748 -14.38 -24.15 1.95
C ASN A 748 -15.22 -25.11 1.07
N ASP A 749 -15.95 -26.08 1.63
CA ASP A 749 -16.82 -26.98 0.86
C ASP A 749 -18.19 -26.38 0.46
N ALA A 750 -18.55 -25.20 0.99
CA ALA A 750 -19.90 -24.66 0.89
C ALA A 750 -19.96 -23.11 0.82
N ILE A 751 -20.41 -22.58 -0.33
CA ILE A 751 -20.46 -21.13 -0.62
C ILE A 751 -21.90 -20.66 -0.83
N THR A 752 -22.27 -19.55 -0.18
CA THR A 752 -23.49 -18.80 -0.48
C THR A 752 -23.14 -17.70 -1.49
N ILE A 753 -23.97 -17.57 -2.51
CA ILE A 753 -23.88 -16.52 -3.53
C ILE A 753 -24.99 -15.51 -3.23
N TYR A 754 -24.63 -14.30 -2.81
CA TYR A 754 -25.57 -13.19 -2.73
C TYR A 754 -25.56 -12.41 -4.04
N PHE A 755 -26.74 -12.15 -4.62
CA PHE A 755 -26.88 -11.30 -5.81
C PHE A 755 -27.89 -10.19 -5.53
N TYR A 756 -27.44 -8.93 -5.60
CA TYR A 756 -28.24 -7.77 -5.20
C TYR A 756 -28.96 -7.12 -6.40
N GLY A 757 -30.29 -6.99 -6.31
CA GLY A 757 -31.12 -6.31 -7.30
C GLY A 757 -31.14 -7.00 -8.66
N TYR A 758 -31.02 -6.22 -9.73
CA TYR A 758 -31.17 -6.66 -11.11
C TYR A 758 -29.87 -6.48 -11.93
N GLY A 759 -29.67 -7.33 -12.93
CA GLY A 759 -28.55 -7.24 -13.86
C GLY A 759 -28.01 -8.62 -14.27
N SER A 760 -26.74 -8.66 -14.63
CA SER A 760 -25.97 -9.89 -14.80
C SER A 760 -24.51 -9.64 -14.40
N ASP A 761 -23.88 -10.66 -13.84
CA ASP A 761 -22.52 -10.57 -13.31
C ASP A 761 -21.81 -11.91 -13.42
N ARG A 762 -20.48 -11.83 -13.52
CA ARG A 762 -19.57 -12.96 -13.47
C ARG A 762 -18.56 -12.72 -12.37
N PHE A 763 -18.32 -13.73 -11.55
CA PHE A 763 -17.25 -13.72 -10.56
C PHE A 763 -16.44 -15.01 -10.68
N THR A 764 -15.13 -14.89 -10.78
CA THR A 764 -14.20 -16.04 -10.78
C THR A 764 -13.51 -16.07 -9.43
N LEU A 765 -13.67 -17.16 -8.67
CA LEU A 765 -12.99 -17.37 -7.39
C LEU A 765 -11.48 -17.56 -7.60
N TRP A 766 -10.72 -17.44 -6.52
CA TRP A 766 -9.25 -17.62 -6.50
C TRP A 766 -8.74 -18.94 -7.11
N ASP A 767 -9.58 -19.98 -7.13
CA ASP A 767 -9.25 -21.31 -7.68
C ASP A 767 -9.69 -21.52 -9.13
N GLY A 768 -10.24 -20.49 -9.78
CA GLY A 768 -10.73 -20.56 -11.16
C GLY A 768 -12.20 -20.97 -11.30
N THR A 769 -12.92 -21.25 -10.20
CA THR A 769 -14.36 -21.48 -10.23
C THR A 769 -15.11 -20.24 -10.73
N VAL A 770 -15.93 -20.38 -11.77
CA VAL A 770 -16.70 -19.28 -12.36
C VAL A 770 -18.17 -19.36 -11.94
N ILE A 771 -18.65 -18.29 -11.32
CA ILE A 771 -20.03 -18.06 -10.91
C ILE A 771 -20.65 -17.02 -11.86
N ASP A 772 -21.69 -17.40 -12.59
CA ASP A 772 -22.51 -16.53 -13.44
C ASP A 772 -23.90 -16.35 -12.80
N CYS A 773 -24.36 -15.10 -12.64
CA CYS A 773 -25.70 -14.78 -12.13
C CYS A 773 -26.43 -13.78 -13.04
N THR A 774 -27.74 -13.97 -13.21
CA THR A 774 -28.62 -13.07 -13.96
C THR A 774 -29.97 -12.95 -13.26
N ARG A 775 -30.46 -11.71 -13.09
CA ARG A 775 -31.84 -11.44 -12.66
C ARG A 775 -32.40 -10.23 -13.40
N LEU A 776 -33.52 -10.42 -14.09
CA LEU A 776 -34.23 -9.36 -14.81
C LEU A 776 -35.47 -8.90 -14.02
N PRO A 777 -35.92 -7.64 -14.18
CA PRO A 777 -37.15 -7.15 -13.54
C PRO A 777 -38.35 -8.07 -13.81
N GLY A 778 -39.08 -8.43 -12.75
CA GLY A 778 -40.23 -9.33 -12.82
C GLY A 778 -39.89 -10.81 -13.08
N GLN A 779 -38.62 -11.23 -13.02
CA GLN A 779 -38.19 -12.61 -13.20
C GLN A 779 -37.48 -13.17 -11.96
N THR A 780 -37.65 -14.47 -11.72
CA THR A 780 -36.81 -15.22 -10.78
C THR A 780 -35.36 -15.20 -11.27
N GLY A 781 -34.43 -14.90 -10.36
CA GLY A 781 -33.00 -14.95 -10.66
C GLY A 781 -32.52 -16.36 -11.00
N LYS A 782 -31.45 -16.43 -11.80
CA LYS A 782 -30.78 -17.68 -12.20
C LYS A 782 -29.29 -17.55 -11.93
N TYR A 783 -28.68 -18.64 -11.51
CA TYR A 783 -27.23 -18.74 -11.37
C TYR A 783 -26.71 -20.03 -12.00
N LYS A 784 -25.43 -20.03 -12.37
CA LYS A 784 -24.69 -21.19 -12.84
C LYS A 784 -23.29 -21.13 -12.25
N VAL A 785 -22.78 -22.28 -11.82
CA VAL A 785 -21.37 -22.45 -11.46
C VAL A 785 -20.70 -23.36 -12.49
N SER A 786 -19.44 -23.11 -12.80
CA SER A 786 -18.61 -23.90 -13.72
C SER A 786 -17.14 -23.85 -13.28
N ASN A 787 -16.35 -24.84 -13.70
CA ASN A 787 -14.98 -25.08 -13.21
C ASN A 787 -14.88 -25.26 -11.69
N ASP A 788 -15.96 -25.71 -11.04
CA ASP A 788 -16.00 -25.99 -9.61
C ASP A 788 -15.14 -27.21 -9.24
N THR A 789 -14.58 -27.17 -8.03
CA THR A 789 -13.73 -28.20 -7.42
C THR A 789 -14.51 -29.20 -6.54
N GLY A 790 -15.85 -29.21 -6.62
CA GLY A 790 -16.72 -30.13 -5.88
C GLY A 790 -17.47 -29.50 -4.69
N ARG A 791 -17.65 -28.17 -4.65
CA ARG A 791 -18.35 -27.48 -3.57
C ARG A 791 -19.87 -27.50 -3.73
N THR A 792 -20.57 -27.27 -2.63
CA THR A 792 -21.99 -26.94 -2.64
C THR A 792 -22.23 -25.43 -2.77
N TYR A 793 -23.21 -25.06 -3.59
CA TYR A 793 -23.57 -23.66 -3.82
C TYR A 793 -25.06 -23.43 -3.57
N GLN A 794 -25.37 -22.29 -2.97
CA GLN A 794 -26.74 -21.78 -2.86
C GLN A 794 -26.75 -20.29 -3.25
N CYS A 795 -27.76 -19.85 -4.00
CA CYS A 795 -27.86 -18.45 -4.42
C CYS A 795 -29.07 -17.76 -3.79
N GLN A 796 -28.83 -16.61 -3.16
CA GLN A 796 -29.84 -15.73 -2.59
C GLN A 796 -29.91 -14.45 -3.40
N PHE A 797 -31.07 -14.18 -4.00
CA PHE A 797 -31.35 -12.95 -4.73
C PHE A 797 -31.99 -11.94 -3.78
N ILE A 798 -31.31 -10.81 -3.55
CA ILE A 798 -31.75 -9.72 -2.68
C ILE A 798 -32.50 -8.67 -3.53
N ASP A 799 -33.59 -8.11 -3.01
CA ASP A 799 -34.47 -7.13 -3.69
C ASP A 799 -34.26 -5.68 -3.23
#